data_AF-G1R5Z8-F1
#
_entry.id   AF-G1R5Z8-F1
#
_cell.length_a   1.000
_cell.length_b   1.000
_cell.length_c   1.000
_cell.angle_alpha   90.00
_cell.angle_beta   90.00
_cell.angle_gamma   90.00
#
_symmetry.space_group_name_H-M   'P 1'
#
loop_
_entity.id
_entity.type
_entity.pdbx_description
1 polymer ?
#
loop_
_entity_poly.entity_id
_entity_poly.type
_entity_poly.pdbx_seq_one_letter_code
_entity_poly.pdbx_strand_id
1 'polypeptide(L)'
;MAKSRGRLYLWMCLAAALASFLVGFMVGWFIKPLKETTSSVRYHQSIRWELLSEMKAENIKSFLRSFTKLPHLAGTEQNFLLAKKIQTQWKEFGLDSPKLVHYDVIFKTSYLEPPPDGYENVTSIVPPYNAFSAQGMPEGDLVYVNYARTEDFFKLEREMGINCTGKIVIARYGKIFRGNKVKNAMLAGAIGIILYSDPADYFAPEVQPYPKGWNLPGTAAQRGNVLNLNGAGDPLTPGYPAKEYTFRLDVEEGVGIPQIPVQPIGYNDAEILLRYLGGIALPDKSWKGALNVSYSIGPGFTGSDSFRKVRMHVHNINKITRIYNVIGTIRGSVEPDRYVILGGHRDSWVFGAIDPTSGVAVLQEIARSFGKLMSKGWRPRRTIIFASWDAEEFGLLGSTEWAEENVKILQERSIAYINSDSSIEGNYTLRVDCTPLLYQLVYKLTKEIPSPDDGFEGKSLYESWLEKDPSPENKNLPRINKLGSGSDFEAYFQRLGIASGRARYTKNKKTDKYSSYPVYHTIYETFELVEKFYDPTFKKQLCVAQLRGALVYELVDSKIIPFNIQDYAEALKNYAASIYNLSKKHDQQLKDHGVSFDSLFSAVKNFSEAASDFHKRLTQVDLNNPIALRMMNDQLMLLERAFIDPLGLPGKLFYRHIIFAPSSHNKYAGESFPGIYDAIFDIENKADSRLAWKEVRKHISIAAFTIQAAAGTLKEVL
;
A
#
# COMPACT_ATOMS: atom_id res chain seq x y z
N MET A 1 -99.44 19.30 37.12
CA MET A 1 -98.00 19.18 37.43
C MET A 1 -97.33 18.08 36.60
N ALA A 2 -97.23 18.23 35.26
CA ALA A 2 -96.60 17.21 34.39
C ALA A 2 -95.76 17.80 33.24
N LYS A 3 -95.64 19.13 33.12
CA LYS A 3 -94.88 19.80 32.03
C LYS A 3 -93.53 20.40 32.43
N SER A 4 -93.15 20.40 33.71
CA SER A 4 -91.83 20.95 34.15
C SER A 4 -90.74 19.92 34.40
N ARG A 5 -91.06 18.61 34.54
CA ARG A 5 -90.04 17.57 34.75
C ARG A 5 -89.31 17.18 33.46
N GLY A 6 -89.98 17.16 32.30
CA GLY A 6 -89.35 16.78 31.02
C GLY A 6 -88.29 17.77 30.51
N ARG A 7 -88.50 19.08 30.70
CA ARG A 7 -87.49 20.10 30.37
C ARG A 7 -86.26 20.00 31.28
N LEU A 8 -86.44 19.71 32.55
CA LEU A 8 -85.32 19.54 33.49
C LEU A 8 -84.44 18.34 33.10
N TYR A 9 -85.06 17.21 32.74
CA TYR A 9 -84.32 16.03 32.24
C TYR A 9 -83.60 16.29 30.92
N LEU A 10 -84.20 17.05 30.00
CA LEU A 10 -83.54 17.42 28.75
C LEU A 10 -82.32 18.33 28.98
N TRP A 11 -82.44 19.31 29.89
CA TRP A 11 -81.32 20.17 30.27
C TRP A 11 -80.22 19.43 31.03
N MET A 12 -80.57 18.45 31.88
CA MET A 12 -79.57 17.59 32.53
C MET A 12 -78.85 16.67 31.53
N CYS A 13 -79.56 16.13 30.53
CA CYS A 13 -78.94 15.31 29.48
C CYS A 13 -78.03 16.15 28.57
N LEU A 14 -78.45 17.37 28.20
CA LEU A 14 -77.62 18.30 27.44
C LEU A 14 -76.40 18.76 28.24
N ALA A 15 -76.54 19.02 29.53
CA ALA A 15 -75.42 19.36 30.41
C ALA A 15 -74.46 18.18 30.58
N ALA A 16 -74.96 16.96 30.71
CA ALA A 16 -74.14 15.76 30.79
C ALA A 16 -73.42 15.46 29.47
N ALA A 17 -74.07 15.66 28.33
CA ALA A 17 -73.45 15.52 27.01
C ALA A 17 -72.38 16.58 26.77
N LEU A 18 -72.64 17.84 27.16
CA LEU A 18 -71.67 18.93 27.06
C LEU A 18 -70.48 18.70 28.01
N ALA A 19 -70.72 18.23 29.23
CA ALA A 19 -69.66 17.86 30.16
C ALA A 19 -68.82 16.69 29.63
N SER A 20 -69.46 15.67 29.03
CA SER A 20 -68.75 14.54 28.42
C SER A 20 -67.93 14.97 27.20
N PHE A 21 -68.46 15.89 26.39
CA PHE A 21 -67.75 16.47 25.26
C PHE A 21 -66.56 17.34 25.71
N LEU A 22 -66.73 18.16 26.74
CA LEU A 22 -65.65 18.99 27.30
C LEU A 22 -64.57 18.14 27.98
N VAL A 23 -64.94 17.06 28.67
CA VAL A 23 -63.98 16.08 29.21
C VAL A 23 -63.25 15.36 28.08
N GLY A 24 -63.95 14.89 27.04
CA GLY A 24 -63.33 14.27 25.87
C GLY A 24 -62.41 15.23 25.10
N PHE A 25 -62.80 16.50 25.00
CA PHE A 25 -61.99 17.56 24.39
C PHE A 25 -60.76 17.90 25.23
N MET A 26 -60.88 18.02 26.56
CA MET A 26 -59.71 18.22 27.43
C MET A 26 -58.78 17.00 27.40
N VAL A 27 -59.33 15.78 27.42
CA VAL A 27 -58.53 14.55 27.27
C VAL A 27 -57.82 14.55 25.91
N GLY A 28 -58.49 14.89 24.81
CA GLY A 28 -57.85 15.00 23.49
C GLY A 28 -56.85 16.17 23.34
N TRP A 29 -57.08 17.29 24.03
CA TRP A 29 -56.22 18.48 23.99
C TRP A 29 -54.95 18.31 24.85
N PHE A 30 -55.05 17.57 25.97
CA PHE A 30 -53.91 17.25 26.84
C PHE A 30 -53.20 15.94 26.48
N ILE A 31 -53.81 15.05 25.70
CA ILE A 31 -53.12 13.99 24.98
C ILE A 31 -52.48 14.62 23.72
N LYS A 32 -51.39 15.38 23.94
CA LYS A 32 -50.33 15.38 22.92
C LYS A 32 -49.87 13.93 22.77
N PRO A 33 -49.49 13.46 21.56
CA PRO A 33 -48.71 12.24 21.51
C PRO A 33 -47.56 12.47 22.48
N LEU A 34 -47.44 11.60 23.49
CA LEU A 34 -46.14 11.27 23.98
C LEU A 34 -45.37 10.91 22.71
N LYS A 35 -44.60 11.88 22.21
CA LYS A 35 -43.35 11.57 21.54
C LYS A 35 -42.80 10.51 22.46
N GLU A 36 -42.75 9.26 22.01
CA GLU A 36 -42.10 8.23 22.77
C GLU A 36 -40.76 8.85 23.14
N THR A 37 -40.65 9.25 24.39
CA THR A 37 -39.39 9.39 25.07
C THR A 37 -38.92 7.96 25.03
N THR A 38 -38.23 7.66 23.93
CA THR A 38 -37.33 6.55 23.69
C THR A 38 -36.34 6.58 24.83
N SER A 39 -36.83 6.16 25.99
CA SER A 39 -36.10 5.98 27.23
C SER A 39 -35.36 4.66 27.06
N SER A 40 -34.31 4.74 26.22
CA SER A 40 -33.08 3.93 26.26
C SER A 40 -32.23 3.99 24.97
N VAL A 41 -32.62 4.72 23.90
CA VAL A 41 -31.81 4.76 22.64
C VAL A 41 -30.67 5.79 22.67
N ARG A 42 -30.41 6.42 23.81
CA ARG A 42 -29.18 7.21 24.06
C ARG A 42 -28.55 6.73 25.36
N TYR A 43 -27.67 5.74 25.31
CA TYR A 43 -26.45 5.62 26.13
C TYR A 43 -25.76 4.28 25.85
N HIS A 44 -25.20 4.14 24.64
CA HIS A 44 -23.93 3.46 24.37
C HIS A 44 -23.58 3.77 22.92
N GLN A 45 -22.90 4.89 22.70
CA GLN A 45 -22.13 5.03 21.47
C GLN A 45 -21.19 3.81 21.41
N SER A 46 -21.22 3.05 20.31
CA SER A 46 -20.34 1.89 20.17
C SER A 46 -18.88 2.30 20.48
N ILE A 47 -18.09 1.43 21.11
CA ILE A 47 -16.68 1.74 21.43
C ILE A 47 -15.91 2.17 20.17
N ARG A 48 -16.27 1.61 19.01
CA ARG A 48 -15.80 2.09 17.69
C ARG A 48 -16.07 3.58 17.49
N TRP A 49 -17.30 4.04 17.71
CA TRP A 49 -17.62 5.46 17.56
C TRP A 49 -16.81 6.33 18.53
N GLU A 50 -16.60 5.88 19.77
CA GLU A 50 -15.71 6.58 20.71
C GLU A 50 -14.27 6.66 20.17
N LEU A 51 -13.74 5.56 19.63
CA LEU A 51 -12.41 5.53 19.00
C LEU A 51 -12.29 6.56 17.86
N LEU A 52 -13.27 6.58 16.95
CA LEU A 52 -13.20 7.41 15.73
C LEU A 52 -13.46 8.88 16.03
N SER A 53 -14.36 9.17 16.96
CA SER A 53 -14.70 10.55 17.35
C SER A 53 -13.61 11.19 18.22
N GLU A 54 -12.81 10.39 18.94
CA GLU A 54 -11.67 10.88 19.72
C GLU A 54 -10.52 11.38 18.84
N MET A 55 -10.36 10.84 17.62
CA MET A 55 -9.32 11.28 16.68
C MET A 55 -9.57 12.72 16.21
N LYS A 56 -8.51 13.56 16.18
CA LYS A 56 -8.59 14.97 15.77
C LYS A 56 -7.60 15.31 14.67
N ALA A 57 -8.08 16.07 13.68
CA ALA A 57 -7.26 16.61 12.59
C ALA A 57 -6.10 17.48 13.12
N GLU A 58 -6.35 18.30 14.14
CA GLU A 58 -5.32 19.18 14.73
C GLU A 58 -4.20 18.41 15.43
N ASN A 59 -4.50 17.24 16.01
CA ASN A 59 -3.48 16.37 16.59
C ASN A 59 -2.59 15.79 15.49
N ILE A 60 -3.19 15.29 14.40
CA ILE A 60 -2.46 14.77 13.23
C ILE A 60 -1.55 15.85 12.64
N LYS A 61 -2.09 17.07 12.47
CA LYS A 61 -1.32 18.25 12.04
C LYS A 61 -0.13 18.53 12.95
N SER A 62 -0.37 18.55 14.27
CA SER A 62 0.67 18.78 15.28
C SER A 62 1.74 17.68 15.27
N PHE A 63 1.36 16.42 15.16
CA PHE A 63 2.30 15.30 15.02
C PHE A 63 3.15 15.46 13.77
N LEU A 64 2.51 15.69 12.61
CA LEU A 64 3.21 15.87 11.33
C LEU A 64 4.22 17.01 11.41
N ARG A 65 3.83 18.19 11.92
CA ARG A 65 4.74 19.32 12.13
C ARG A 65 5.90 18.96 13.05
N SER A 66 5.66 18.16 14.07
CA SER A 66 6.68 17.79 15.05
C SER A 66 7.72 16.79 14.52
N PHE A 67 7.39 16.05 13.46
CA PHE A 67 8.21 14.97 12.91
C PHE A 67 8.95 15.38 11.62
N THR A 68 8.55 16.46 10.97
CA THR A 68 9.07 16.91 9.67
C THR A 68 10.06 18.09 9.75
N LYS A 69 10.48 18.48 10.95
CA LYS A 69 11.38 19.64 11.14
C LYS A 69 12.80 19.41 10.64
N LEU A 70 13.27 18.17 10.69
CA LEU A 70 14.65 17.79 10.38
C LEU A 70 14.65 16.51 9.54
N PRO A 71 15.67 16.31 8.68
CA PRO A 71 15.81 15.09 7.93
C PRO A 71 15.97 13.86 8.84
N HIS A 72 15.28 12.77 8.52
CA HIS A 72 15.26 11.56 9.36
C HIS A 72 15.50 10.28 8.55
N LEU A 73 16.57 10.30 7.75
CA LEU A 73 17.09 9.13 7.03
C LEU A 73 17.34 7.95 7.97
N ALA A 74 17.02 6.73 7.50
CA ALA A 74 17.23 5.48 8.24
C ALA A 74 18.62 5.43 8.86
N GLY A 75 18.81 4.79 10.01
CA GLY A 75 20.15 4.63 10.63
C GLY A 75 20.89 5.92 11.06
N THR A 76 20.32 7.11 10.85
CA THR A 76 20.88 8.37 11.37
C THR A 76 20.49 8.63 12.82
N GLU A 77 21.26 9.49 13.50
CA GLU A 77 20.96 9.90 14.87
C GLU A 77 19.57 10.54 14.99
N GLN A 78 19.17 11.39 14.03
CA GLN A 78 17.87 12.05 14.07
C GLN A 78 16.70 11.05 13.97
N ASN A 79 16.82 10.01 13.12
CA ASN A 79 15.78 8.99 13.05
C ASN A 79 15.72 8.14 14.34
N PHE A 80 16.85 7.88 14.99
CA PHE A 80 16.89 7.24 16.30
C PHE A 80 16.25 8.10 17.40
N LEU A 81 16.48 9.42 17.39
CA LEU A 81 15.79 10.35 18.30
C LEU A 81 14.29 10.36 18.06
N LEU A 82 13.84 10.28 16.80
CA LEU A 82 12.43 10.14 16.46
C LEU A 82 11.85 8.80 16.95
N ALA A 83 12.59 7.70 16.83
CA ALA A 83 12.21 6.39 17.37
C ALA A 83 11.99 6.46 18.89
N LYS A 84 12.93 7.08 19.62
CA LYS A 84 12.81 7.32 21.07
C LYS A 84 11.60 8.19 21.40
N LYS A 85 11.34 9.24 20.61
CA LYS A 85 10.18 10.11 20.80
C LYS A 85 8.86 9.32 20.66
N ILE A 86 8.73 8.50 19.62
CA ILE A 86 7.54 7.63 19.42
C ILE A 86 7.41 6.65 20.59
N GLN A 87 8.51 6.02 21.01
CA GLN A 87 8.52 5.12 22.15
C GLN A 87 8.00 5.78 23.43
N THR A 88 8.48 7.00 23.74
CA THR A 88 8.03 7.77 24.91
C THR A 88 6.54 8.11 24.81
N GLN A 89 6.08 8.61 23.66
CA GLN A 89 4.67 8.93 23.45
C GLN A 89 3.77 7.69 23.60
N TRP A 90 4.19 6.52 23.11
CA TRP A 90 3.43 5.29 23.28
C TRP A 90 3.36 4.81 24.74
N LYS A 91 4.39 5.07 25.56
CA LYS A 91 4.32 4.85 27.01
C LYS A 91 3.28 5.78 27.64
N GLU A 92 3.30 7.05 27.27
CA GLU A 92 2.36 8.08 27.76
C GLU A 92 0.91 7.78 27.35
N PHE A 93 0.70 7.21 26.17
CA PHE A 93 -0.63 6.76 25.71
C PHE A 93 -1.11 5.49 26.43
N GLY A 94 -0.25 4.83 27.20
CA GLY A 94 -0.59 3.65 28.00
C GLY A 94 -0.46 2.31 27.28
N LEU A 95 0.34 2.21 26.19
CA LEU A 95 0.64 0.91 25.59
C LEU A 95 1.42 0.02 26.58
N ASP A 96 1.14 -1.28 26.60
CA ASP A 96 1.65 -2.19 27.64
C ASP A 96 3.18 -2.38 27.59
N SER A 97 3.78 -2.38 26.38
CA SER A 97 5.21 -2.68 26.23
C SER A 97 5.89 -2.07 24.99
N PRO A 98 6.03 -0.73 24.89
CA PRO A 98 6.78 -0.11 23.79
C PRO A 98 8.30 -0.34 23.93
N LYS A 99 8.89 -1.08 22.98
CA LYS A 99 10.32 -1.43 22.94
C LYS A 99 10.96 -1.04 21.61
N LEU A 100 12.27 -0.73 21.64
CA LEU A 100 13.08 -0.63 20.44
C LEU A 100 13.60 -2.03 20.07
N VAL A 101 13.52 -2.38 18.80
CA VAL A 101 14.12 -3.60 18.24
C VAL A 101 15.12 -3.18 17.17
N HIS A 102 16.37 -3.62 17.28
CA HIS A 102 17.44 -3.20 16.38
C HIS A 102 18.00 -4.34 15.51
N TYR A 103 18.49 -3.94 14.34
CA TYR A 103 19.22 -4.75 13.35
C TYR A 103 20.36 -3.90 12.78
N ASP A 104 21.43 -4.47 12.21
CA ASP A 104 22.43 -3.67 11.48
C ASP A 104 22.41 -3.97 9.96
N VAL A 105 22.21 -2.92 9.14
CA VAL A 105 21.91 -2.93 7.68
C VAL A 105 22.67 -1.84 6.91
N ILE A 106 22.82 -1.93 5.58
CA ILE A 106 23.82 -1.16 4.81
C ILE A 106 23.36 0.26 4.32
N PHE A 107 24.09 1.40 4.54
CA PHE A 107 24.17 2.62 3.63
C PHE A 107 25.03 3.85 4.13
N LYS A 108 25.52 4.76 3.22
CA LYS A 108 25.84 6.24 3.37
C LYS A 108 26.35 6.95 2.07
N THR A 109 25.94 8.20 1.69
CA THR A 109 26.57 9.00 0.56
C THR A 109 26.24 10.54 0.51
N SER A 110 26.97 11.36 -0.32
CA SER A 110 26.99 12.86 -0.50
C SER A 110 27.10 13.32 -2.02
N TYR A 111 26.42 14.34 -2.63
CA TYR A 111 26.74 15.80 -2.80
C TYR A 111 25.53 16.79 -3.06
N LEU A 112 25.46 18.00 -2.45
CA LEU A 112 24.27 18.87 -2.17
C LEU A 112 23.26 19.30 -3.28
N GLU A 113 21.96 19.37 -2.91
CA GLU A 113 20.92 20.28 -3.44
C GLU A 113 20.78 21.51 -2.52
N PRO A 114 20.39 22.71 -3.02
CA PRO A 114 20.10 23.85 -2.15
C PRO A 114 18.87 23.57 -1.26
N PRO A 115 18.91 23.89 0.06
CA PRO A 115 17.77 23.69 0.94
C PRO A 115 16.58 24.56 0.53
N PRO A 116 15.33 24.11 0.77
CA PRO A 116 14.14 24.92 0.52
C PRO A 116 14.03 26.09 1.51
N ASP A 117 13.31 27.15 1.09
CA ASP A 117 13.01 28.31 1.95
C ASP A 117 12.43 27.89 3.32
N GLY A 118 12.98 28.46 4.39
CA GLY A 118 12.65 28.13 5.78
C GLY A 118 13.44 26.96 6.38
N TYR A 119 14.29 26.29 5.58
CA TYR A 119 15.16 25.18 6.00
C TYR A 119 16.64 25.44 5.69
N GLU A 120 17.04 26.71 5.49
CA GLU A 120 18.38 27.12 5.05
C GLU A 120 19.50 26.67 6.01
N ASN A 121 19.17 26.59 7.31
CA ASN A 121 20.11 26.20 8.36
C ASN A 121 20.19 24.68 8.59
N VAL A 122 19.47 23.86 7.81
CA VAL A 122 19.47 22.41 7.94
C VAL A 122 20.68 21.81 7.21
N THR A 123 21.66 21.33 7.97
CA THR A 123 22.94 20.83 7.44
C THR A 123 22.97 19.33 7.12
N SER A 124 21.96 18.58 7.56
CA SER A 124 21.91 17.11 7.47
C SER A 124 21.16 16.57 6.25
N ILE A 125 20.83 17.41 5.27
CA ILE A 125 20.15 16.99 4.04
C ILE A 125 21.08 16.06 3.27
N VAL A 126 20.67 14.79 3.13
CA VAL A 126 21.36 13.87 2.24
C VAL A 126 21.07 14.31 0.80
N PRO A 127 22.08 14.39 -0.06
CA PRO A 127 21.89 14.77 -1.44
C PRO A 127 21.24 13.69 -2.31
N PRO A 128 20.91 13.98 -3.58
CA PRO A 128 20.35 12.98 -4.48
C PRO A 128 21.33 11.87 -4.81
N TYR A 129 20.93 10.64 -4.52
CA TYR A 129 21.62 9.44 -4.95
C TYR A 129 20.64 8.29 -5.07
N ASN A 130 21.04 7.25 -5.79
CA ASN A 130 20.36 5.96 -5.77
C ASN A 130 21.12 5.01 -4.84
N ALA A 131 20.48 4.62 -3.72
CA ALA A 131 21.11 3.74 -2.74
C ALA A 131 21.42 2.37 -3.33
N PHE A 132 22.55 1.80 -2.90
CA PHE A 132 23.15 0.54 -3.38
C PHE A 132 23.70 0.57 -4.80
N SER A 133 23.71 1.71 -5.49
CA SER A 133 24.43 1.84 -6.76
C SER A 133 25.87 1.36 -6.63
N ALA A 134 26.36 0.63 -7.63
CA ALA A 134 27.78 0.30 -7.74
C ALA A 134 28.64 1.57 -7.82
N GLN A 135 29.88 1.46 -7.36
CA GLN A 135 30.88 2.50 -7.55
C GLN A 135 31.46 2.42 -8.96
N GLY A 136 31.85 3.56 -9.52
CA GLY A 136 32.55 3.57 -10.80
C GLY A 136 32.52 4.93 -11.50
N MET A 137 33.38 5.03 -12.51
CA MET A 137 33.50 6.20 -13.37
C MET A 137 33.35 5.86 -14.86
N PRO A 138 32.27 5.16 -15.27
CA PRO A 138 32.09 4.75 -16.66
C PRO A 138 31.98 5.98 -17.55
N GLU A 139 32.57 5.87 -18.75
CA GLU A 139 32.47 6.86 -19.81
C GLU A 139 31.97 6.18 -21.07
N GLY A 140 31.00 6.79 -21.76
CA GLY A 140 30.43 6.19 -22.96
C GLY A 140 29.44 7.08 -23.67
N ASP A 141 28.98 6.59 -24.83
CA ASP A 141 27.87 7.19 -25.54
C ASP A 141 26.57 7.04 -24.75
N LEU A 142 25.72 8.06 -24.85
CA LEU A 142 24.42 8.09 -24.19
C LEU A 142 23.34 7.47 -25.10
N VAL A 143 22.44 6.69 -24.51
CA VAL A 143 21.23 6.16 -25.18
C VAL A 143 20.00 6.48 -24.34
N TYR A 144 18.98 7.10 -24.92
CA TYR A 144 17.70 7.33 -24.24
C TYR A 144 16.81 6.09 -24.34
N VAL A 145 16.38 5.56 -23.19
CA VAL A 145 15.69 4.26 -23.10
C VAL A 145 14.27 4.38 -22.53
N ASN A 146 13.61 5.52 -22.74
CA ASN A 146 12.25 5.77 -22.27
C ASN A 146 12.13 5.55 -20.74
N TYR A 147 11.25 4.64 -20.31
CA TYR A 147 11.06 4.28 -18.90
C TYR A 147 11.91 3.07 -18.48
N ALA A 148 12.82 2.57 -19.33
CA ALA A 148 13.64 1.38 -19.07
C ALA A 148 12.82 0.13 -18.69
N ARG A 149 11.61 0.00 -19.25
CA ARG A 149 10.78 -1.20 -19.07
C ARG A 149 11.28 -2.34 -19.95
N THR A 150 10.83 -3.56 -19.66
CA THR A 150 11.19 -4.74 -20.46
C THR A 150 10.85 -4.50 -21.94
N GLU A 151 9.66 -3.98 -22.21
CA GLU A 151 9.19 -3.63 -23.55
C GLU A 151 9.97 -2.50 -24.22
N ASP A 152 10.54 -1.56 -23.44
CA ASP A 152 11.36 -0.48 -24.00
C ASP A 152 12.68 -1.05 -24.54
N PHE A 153 13.32 -1.97 -23.80
CA PHE A 153 14.52 -2.66 -24.25
C PHE A 153 14.26 -3.65 -25.38
N PHE A 154 13.14 -4.39 -25.35
CA PHE A 154 12.73 -5.22 -26.48
C PHE A 154 12.55 -4.40 -27.76
N LYS A 155 11.94 -3.22 -27.67
CA LYS A 155 11.78 -2.33 -28.82
C LYS A 155 13.13 -1.83 -29.35
N LEU A 156 14.04 -1.43 -28.46
CA LEU A 156 15.39 -0.98 -28.83
C LEU A 156 16.17 -2.07 -29.58
N GLU A 157 16.20 -3.27 -29.04
CA GLU A 157 16.97 -4.39 -29.59
C GLU A 157 16.32 -4.98 -30.85
N ARG A 158 15.01 -5.28 -30.78
CA ARG A 158 14.30 -6.09 -31.79
C ARG A 158 13.75 -5.26 -32.94
N GLU A 159 13.41 -3.99 -32.72
CA GLU A 159 12.78 -3.14 -33.74
C GLU A 159 13.68 -2.01 -34.22
N MET A 160 14.54 -1.46 -33.35
CA MET A 160 15.30 -0.24 -33.64
C MET A 160 16.78 -0.49 -33.95
N GLY A 161 17.28 -1.72 -33.76
CA GLY A 161 18.68 -2.08 -33.99
C GLY A 161 19.66 -1.38 -33.05
N ILE A 162 19.21 -0.94 -31.88
CA ILE A 162 20.03 -0.23 -30.89
C ILE A 162 20.63 -1.24 -29.89
N ASN A 163 21.97 -1.28 -29.85
CA ASN A 163 22.71 -2.09 -28.88
C ASN A 163 23.19 -1.23 -27.70
N CYS A 164 22.66 -1.51 -26.51
CA CYS A 164 23.02 -0.80 -25.27
C CYS A 164 24.33 -1.29 -24.63
N THR A 165 24.97 -2.34 -25.17
CA THR A 165 26.22 -2.89 -24.64
C THR A 165 27.32 -1.82 -24.63
N GLY A 166 27.93 -1.60 -23.46
CA GLY A 166 29.00 -0.62 -23.29
C GLY A 166 28.53 0.84 -23.35
N LYS A 167 27.22 1.10 -23.25
CA LYS A 167 26.64 2.46 -23.29
C LYS A 167 26.19 2.90 -21.90
N ILE A 168 26.15 4.21 -21.69
CA ILE A 168 25.40 4.78 -20.57
C ILE A 168 23.98 4.99 -21.06
N VAL A 169 23.00 4.50 -20.32
CA VAL A 169 21.59 4.71 -20.66
C VAL A 169 20.99 5.81 -19.79
N ILE A 170 20.10 6.62 -20.34
CA ILE A 170 19.29 7.60 -19.60
C ILE A 170 17.82 7.22 -19.69
N ALA A 171 17.17 7.09 -18.54
CA ALA A 171 15.77 6.69 -18.43
C ALA A 171 15.00 7.66 -17.54
N ARG A 172 13.75 7.95 -17.89
CA ARG A 172 12.86 8.67 -17.01
C ARG A 172 12.27 7.77 -15.92
N TYR A 173 12.08 8.33 -14.73
CA TYR A 173 11.30 7.73 -13.65
C TYR A 173 9.83 7.51 -14.07
N GLY A 174 9.10 6.70 -13.29
CA GLY A 174 7.69 6.39 -13.52
C GLY A 174 7.44 5.02 -14.17
N LYS A 175 6.15 4.66 -14.24
CA LYS A 175 5.58 3.37 -14.71
C LYS A 175 5.98 2.12 -13.90
N ILE A 176 7.27 1.87 -13.74
CA ILE A 176 7.82 0.70 -13.03
C ILE A 176 8.78 1.13 -11.92
N PHE A 177 8.99 0.23 -10.94
CA PHE A 177 9.98 0.42 -9.89
C PHE A 177 11.39 0.63 -10.45
N ARG A 178 12.14 1.55 -9.85
CA ARG A 178 13.48 1.96 -10.32
C ARG A 178 14.51 0.83 -10.29
N GLY A 179 14.44 -0.11 -9.34
CA GLY A 179 15.30 -1.29 -9.35
C GLY A 179 15.06 -2.20 -10.58
N ASN A 180 13.83 -2.29 -11.08
CA ASN A 180 13.55 -3.01 -12.34
C ASN A 180 14.17 -2.30 -13.55
N LYS A 181 14.19 -0.96 -13.58
CA LYS A 181 14.86 -0.19 -14.64
C LYS A 181 16.35 -0.53 -14.71
N VAL A 182 17.02 -0.55 -13.55
CA VAL A 182 18.44 -0.88 -13.44
C VAL A 182 18.71 -2.33 -13.82
N LYS A 183 17.90 -3.28 -13.32
CA LYS A 183 17.98 -4.70 -13.74
C LYS A 183 17.90 -4.85 -15.26
N ASN A 184 16.93 -4.19 -15.89
CA ASN A 184 16.73 -4.27 -17.34
C ASN A 184 17.92 -3.65 -18.10
N ALA A 185 18.46 -2.52 -17.62
CA ALA A 185 19.64 -1.90 -18.20
C ALA A 185 20.89 -2.79 -18.10
N MET A 186 21.08 -3.47 -16.96
CA MET A 186 22.14 -4.47 -16.80
C MET A 186 22.00 -5.63 -17.79
N LEU A 187 20.79 -6.18 -17.93
CA LEU A 187 20.50 -7.25 -18.90
C LEU A 187 20.75 -6.81 -20.35
N ALA A 188 20.55 -5.53 -20.66
CA ALA A 188 20.83 -4.94 -21.97
C ALA A 188 22.32 -4.57 -22.18
N GLY A 189 23.20 -4.85 -21.22
CA GLY A 189 24.65 -4.62 -21.31
C GLY A 189 25.10 -3.17 -21.05
N ALA A 190 24.24 -2.33 -20.49
CA ALA A 190 24.62 -0.95 -20.14
C ALA A 190 25.73 -0.95 -19.07
N ILE A 191 26.61 0.06 -19.10
CA ILE A 191 27.71 0.23 -18.13
C ILE A 191 27.41 1.28 -17.06
N GLY A 192 26.26 1.95 -17.16
CA GLY A 192 25.76 2.93 -16.20
C GLY A 192 24.37 3.41 -16.61
N ILE A 193 23.60 3.87 -15.64
CA ILE A 193 22.24 4.37 -15.86
C ILE A 193 21.97 5.69 -15.13
N ILE A 194 21.52 6.68 -15.88
CA ILE A 194 21.04 7.97 -15.36
C ILE A 194 19.52 7.91 -15.27
N LEU A 195 18.97 8.28 -14.11
CA LEU A 195 17.53 8.37 -13.89
C LEU A 195 17.12 9.84 -13.73
N TYR A 196 16.05 10.28 -14.40
CA TYR A 196 15.58 11.65 -14.27
C TYR A 196 14.05 11.75 -14.18
N SER A 197 13.54 12.83 -13.58
CA SER A 197 12.11 13.06 -13.40
C SER A 197 11.55 13.93 -14.52
N ASP A 198 11.10 13.33 -15.62
CA ASP A 198 10.54 14.09 -16.76
C ASP A 198 9.28 14.88 -16.36
N PRO A 199 9.12 16.15 -16.78
CA PRO A 199 7.91 16.92 -16.48
C PRO A 199 6.62 16.27 -17.02
N ALA A 200 6.68 15.42 -18.05
CA ALA A 200 5.52 14.65 -18.51
C ALA A 200 4.94 13.71 -17.43
N ASP A 201 5.77 13.28 -16.48
CA ASP A 201 5.41 12.32 -15.44
C ASP A 201 5.44 12.89 -14.03
N TYR A 202 6.01 14.08 -13.83
CA TYR A 202 6.18 14.70 -12.50
C TYR A 202 5.87 16.21 -12.47
N PHE A 203 5.20 16.74 -13.50
CA PHE A 203 4.73 18.12 -13.52
C PHE A 203 3.26 18.17 -13.93
N ALA A 204 2.39 18.50 -12.98
CA ALA A 204 0.98 18.71 -13.23
C ALA A 204 0.75 19.97 -14.08
N PRO A 205 -0.17 19.94 -15.07
CA PRO A 205 -0.45 21.10 -15.89
C PRO A 205 -0.98 22.27 -15.05
N GLU A 206 -0.65 23.50 -15.45
CA GLU A 206 -1.14 24.75 -14.85
C GLU A 206 -0.80 24.98 -13.36
N VAL A 207 0.14 24.19 -12.80
CA VAL A 207 0.60 24.32 -11.42
C VAL A 207 2.05 24.79 -11.39
N GLN A 208 2.34 25.78 -10.53
CA GLN A 208 3.70 26.29 -10.36
C GLN A 208 4.58 25.30 -9.59
N PRO A 209 5.90 25.27 -9.84
CA PRO A 209 6.83 24.52 -9.01
C PRO A 209 6.86 25.06 -7.56
N TYR A 210 7.26 24.20 -6.63
CA TYR A 210 7.52 24.61 -5.24
C TYR A 210 8.54 25.76 -5.18
N PRO A 211 8.37 26.79 -4.31
CA PRO A 211 7.38 26.90 -3.23
C PRO A 211 6.03 27.56 -3.61
N LYS A 212 5.86 28.03 -4.86
CA LYS A 212 4.65 28.74 -5.28
C LYS A 212 3.48 27.80 -5.60
N GLY A 213 3.79 26.56 -5.95
CA GLY A 213 2.81 25.48 -6.05
C GLY A 213 3.40 24.16 -5.59
N TRP A 214 2.80 23.05 -5.99
CA TRP A 214 3.15 21.71 -5.54
C TRP A 214 3.87 20.87 -6.60
N ASN A 215 4.26 21.48 -7.71
CA ASN A 215 5.04 20.80 -8.76
C ASN A 215 6.52 20.68 -8.43
N LEU A 216 7.17 19.71 -9.08
CA LEU A 216 8.59 19.47 -9.00
C LEU A 216 9.39 20.65 -9.58
N PRO A 217 10.32 21.25 -8.84
CA PRO A 217 11.31 22.18 -9.40
C PRO A 217 12.36 21.47 -10.25
N GLY A 218 12.89 22.14 -11.27
CA GLY A 218 13.81 21.53 -12.25
C GLY A 218 15.18 21.13 -11.76
N THR A 219 15.55 21.64 -10.59
CA THR A 219 16.78 21.31 -9.88
C THR A 219 16.62 20.10 -8.97
N ALA A 220 15.39 19.61 -8.71
CA ALA A 220 15.19 18.49 -7.80
C ALA A 220 15.33 17.13 -8.47
N ALA A 221 15.99 16.21 -7.77
CA ALA A 221 16.15 14.82 -8.17
C ALA A 221 15.49 13.86 -7.17
N GLN A 222 14.81 12.84 -7.71
CA GLN A 222 14.15 11.80 -6.92
C GLN A 222 15.17 10.79 -6.39
N ARG A 223 15.29 10.68 -5.07
CA ARG A 223 16.08 9.65 -4.38
C ARG A 223 15.38 8.29 -4.43
N GLY A 224 16.08 7.23 -4.02
CA GLY A 224 15.48 5.91 -3.91
C GLY A 224 16.49 4.78 -4.03
N ASN A 225 16.26 3.67 -3.33
CA ASN A 225 17.05 2.46 -3.52
C ASN A 225 16.79 1.84 -4.90
N VAL A 226 17.83 1.19 -5.45
CA VAL A 226 17.78 0.47 -6.73
C VAL A 226 18.04 -1.03 -6.56
N LEU A 227 17.81 -1.56 -5.36
CA LEU A 227 17.93 -2.99 -5.10
C LEU A 227 16.87 -3.78 -5.86
N ASN A 228 17.19 -5.03 -6.18
CA ASN A 228 16.24 -6.01 -6.71
C ASN A 228 16.08 -7.21 -5.76
N LEU A 229 15.60 -6.94 -4.54
CA LEU A 229 15.54 -7.94 -3.45
C LEU A 229 14.57 -9.11 -3.68
N ASN A 230 13.54 -8.95 -4.52
CA ASN A 230 12.44 -9.91 -4.67
C ASN A 230 11.89 -10.41 -3.31
N GLY A 231 11.74 -9.47 -2.37
CA GLY A 231 11.20 -9.70 -1.05
C GLY A 231 12.18 -10.28 -0.04
N ALA A 232 13.50 -10.23 -0.26
CA ALA A 232 14.53 -10.85 0.60
C ALA A 232 14.74 -10.21 1.98
N GLY A 233 14.52 -8.90 2.15
CA GLY A 233 14.93 -8.19 3.38
C GLY A 233 16.32 -7.60 3.23
N ASP A 234 17.14 -7.62 4.29
CA ASP A 234 18.53 -7.19 4.21
C ASP A 234 19.30 -7.97 3.12
N PRO A 235 20.09 -7.30 2.26
CA PRO A 235 20.85 -7.97 1.21
C PRO A 235 21.79 -9.06 1.71
N LEU A 236 22.24 -9.02 2.98
CA LEU A 236 23.25 -9.93 3.51
C LEU A 236 22.68 -11.06 4.37
N THR A 237 21.43 -10.97 4.82
CA THR A 237 20.82 -11.99 5.70
C THR A 237 19.51 -12.57 5.13
N PRO A 238 19.43 -12.95 3.85
CA PRO A 238 18.17 -13.39 3.25
C PRO A 238 17.58 -14.61 3.97
N GLY A 239 16.43 -14.43 4.62
CA GLY A 239 15.68 -15.47 5.32
C GLY A 239 15.99 -15.62 6.81
N TYR A 240 16.93 -14.84 7.36
CA TYR A 240 17.28 -14.85 8.77
C TYR A 240 17.47 -13.43 9.30
N PRO A 241 16.97 -13.11 10.51
CA PRO A 241 17.03 -11.75 11.01
C PRO A 241 18.47 -11.28 11.22
N ALA A 242 18.79 -10.04 10.81
CA ALA A 242 20.09 -9.39 10.95
C ALA A 242 20.46 -9.00 12.39
N LYS A 243 20.57 -10.00 13.28
CA LYS A 243 21.09 -9.89 14.66
C LYS A 243 22.62 -9.79 14.66
N GLU A 244 23.17 -9.39 15.80
CA GLU A 244 24.62 -9.18 16.01
C GLU A 244 25.48 -10.43 15.73
N TYR A 245 24.94 -11.64 15.94
CA TYR A 245 25.64 -12.90 15.73
C TYR A 245 25.39 -13.52 14.34
N THR A 246 24.55 -12.91 13.52
CA THR A 246 24.03 -13.52 12.28
C THR A 246 25.15 -13.61 11.26
N PHE A 247 25.24 -14.75 10.59
CA PHE A 247 26.05 -14.86 9.39
C PHE A 247 25.56 -13.85 8.35
N ARG A 248 26.50 -13.15 7.72
CA ARG A 248 26.23 -12.20 6.64
C ARG A 248 26.96 -12.68 5.40
N LEU A 249 26.28 -12.63 4.26
CA LEU A 249 26.93 -12.76 2.96
C LEU A 249 28.02 -11.68 2.83
N ASP A 250 29.03 -11.97 2.01
CA ASP A 250 29.98 -10.96 1.58
C ASP A 250 29.24 -9.87 0.79
N VAL A 251 29.71 -8.62 0.88
CA VAL A 251 28.95 -7.46 0.36
C VAL A 251 28.77 -7.54 -1.16
N GLU A 252 29.77 -8.08 -1.86
CA GLU A 252 29.77 -8.35 -3.29
C GLU A 252 28.74 -9.41 -3.73
N GLU A 253 28.34 -10.30 -2.82
CA GLU A 253 27.32 -11.34 -3.03
C GLU A 253 25.94 -10.92 -2.52
N GLY A 254 25.82 -9.71 -1.96
CA GLY A 254 24.58 -9.20 -1.39
C GLY A 254 23.42 -9.23 -2.39
N VAL A 255 22.27 -9.74 -1.93
CA VAL A 255 21.12 -10.02 -2.78
C VAL A 255 20.62 -8.76 -3.48
N GLY A 256 20.58 -8.81 -4.82
CA GLY A 256 19.95 -7.77 -5.63
C GLY A 256 20.70 -6.43 -5.68
N ILE A 257 21.96 -6.38 -5.23
CA ILE A 257 22.83 -5.21 -5.40
C ILE A 257 23.18 -5.04 -6.89
N PRO A 258 22.95 -3.86 -7.50
CA PRO A 258 23.28 -3.62 -8.90
C PRO A 258 24.80 -3.58 -9.13
N GLN A 259 25.23 -3.99 -10.32
CA GLN A 259 26.65 -4.06 -10.70
C GLN A 259 27.11 -2.89 -11.60
N ILE A 260 26.22 -1.93 -11.86
CA ILE A 260 26.52 -0.73 -12.66
C ILE A 260 26.19 0.54 -11.86
N PRO A 261 26.92 1.65 -12.07
CA PRO A 261 26.59 2.93 -11.46
C PRO A 261 25.22 3.46 -11.87
N VAL A 262 24.51 4.03 -10.90
CA VAL A 262 23.17 4.61 -11.04
C VAL A 262 23.13 5.96 -10.33
N GLN A 263 22.68 7.00 -11.04
CA GLN A 263 22.60 8.35 -10.48
C GLN A 263 21.31 9.06 -10.89
N PRO A 264 20.57 9.66 -9.95
CA PRO A 264 19.42 10.48 -10.26
C PRO A 264 19.85 11.92 -10.56
N ILE A 265 19.15 12.58 -11.50
CA ILE A 265 19.33 14.00 -11.85
C ILE A 265 17.99 14.73 -11.96
N GLY A 266 18.03 16.06 -11.84
CA GLY A 266 16.89 16.93 -12.09
C GLY A 266 16.61 17.06 -13.59
N TYR A 267 15.41 17.56 -13.93
CA TYR A 267 15.02 17.66 -15.33
C TYR A 267 15.72 18.80 -16.09
N ASN A 268 16.25 19.81 -15.40
CA ASN A 268 17.12 20.83 -16.01
C ASN A 268 18.40 20.21 -16.56
N ASP A 269 19.04 19.33 -15.78
CA ASP A 269 20.27 18.63 -16.18
C ASP A 269 19.98 17.60 -17.29
N ALA A 270 18.84 16.91 -17.19
CA ALA A 270 18.40 15.98 -18.23
C ALA A 270 18.17 16.70 -19.56
N GLU A 271 17.62 17.92 -19.56
CA GLU A 271 17.45 18.72 -20.78
C GLU A 271 18.79 18.97 -21.47
N ILE A 272 19.84 19.31 -20.71
CA ILE A 272 21.19 19.54 -21.24
C ILE A 272 21.72 18.26 -21.90
N LEU A 273 21.57 17.11 -21.25
CA LEU A 273 22.04 15.82 -21.80
C LEU A 273 21.23 15.36 -23.02
N LEU A 274 19.93 15.60 -23.05
CA LEU A 274 19.05 15.12 -24.12
C LEU A 274 19.01 16.06 -25.34
N ARG A 275 19.38 17.34 -25.18
CA ARG A 275 19.27 18.36 -26.24
C ARG A 275 20.04 18.03 -27.51
N TYR A 276 21.26 17.50 -27.36
CA TYR A 276 22.15 17.20 -28.48
C TYR A 276 22.22 15.72 -28.83
N LEU A 277 21.34 14.90 -28.25
CA LEU A 277 21.31 13.47 -28.50
C LEU A 277 21.02 13.20 -29.99
N GLY A 278 21.93 12.45 -30.62
CA GLY A 278 21.89 12.12 -32.04
C GLY A 278 21.15 10.82 -32.30
N GLY A 279 21.54 10.13 -33.37
CA GLY A 279 20.99 8.84 -33.75
C GLY A 279 19.57 8.92 -34.30
N ILE A 280 18.82 7.82 -34.16
CA ILE A 280 17.48 7.70 -34.72
C ILE A 280 16.47 8.59 -33.98
N ALA A 281 15.45 9.04 -34.72
CA ALA A 281 14.31 9.75 -34.14
C ALA A 281 13.52 8.86 -33.17
N LEU A 282 12.72 9.50 -32.30
CA LEU A 282 11.83 8.80 -31.38
C LEU A 282 10.88 7.84 -32.14
N PRO A 283 10.68 6.60 -31.66
CA PRO A 283 9.91 5.59 -32.41
C PRO A 283 8.41 5.92 -32.46
N ASP A 284 7.86 6.47 -31.38
CA ASP A 284 6.47 6.90 -31.31
C ASP A 284 6.28 7.94 -30.18
N LYS A 285 5.11 8.61 -30.16
CA LYS A 285 4.82 9.70 -29.21
C LYS A 285 4.94 9.29 -27.74
N SER A 286 4.79 8.00 -27.42
CA SER A 286 4.90 7.52 -26.03
C SER A 286 6.33 7.62 -25.49
N TRP A 287 7.35 7.78 -26.34
CA TRP A 287 8.75 7.98 -25.93
C TRP A 287 9.08 9.46 -25.68
N LYS A 288 8.26 10.38 -26.17
CA LYS A 288 8.48 11.81 -26.00
C LYS A 288 8.05 12.25 -24.59
N GLY A 289 8.93 12.95 -23.88
CA GLY A 289 8.61 13.65 -22.64
C GLY A 289 8.12 15.08 -22.88
N ALA A 290 8.21 15.93 -21.86
CA ALA A 290 7.75 17.32 -21.92
C ALA A 290 8.87 18.38 -21.95
N LEU A 291 10.14 17.99 -21.85
CA LEU A 291 11.29 18.87 -22.12
C LEU A 291 11.32 19.37 -23.58
N ASN A 292 11.90 20.54 -23.78
CA ASN A 292 12.06 21.16 -25.10
C ASN A 292 13.27 20.58 -25.88
N VAL A 293 13.24 19.28 -26.14
CA VAL A 293 14.29 18.53 -26.85
C VAL A 293 13.67 17.54 -27.84
N SER A 294 14.48 16.96 -28.74
CA SER A 294 14.00 16.02 -29.76
C SER A 294 13.62 14.65 -29.20
N TYR A 295 14.23 14.22 -28.09
CA TYR A 295 14.18 12.83 -27.60
C TYR A 295 14.67 11.81 -28.65
N SER A 296 15.67 12.20 -29.45
CA SER A 296 16.41 11.23 -30.26
C SER A 296 16.98 10.13 -29.35
N ILE A 297 17.23 8.95 -29.90
CA ILE A 297 17.56 7.77 -29.09
C ILE A 297 19.06 7.67 -28.79
N GLY A 298 19.92 8.27 -29.62
CA GLY A 298 21.34 7.96 -29.66
C GLY A 298 21.64 6.73 -30.53
N PRO A 299 22.85 6.14 -30.42
CA PRO A 299 23.89 6.45 -29.45
C PRO A 299 24.66 7.74 -29.77
N GLY A 300 25.06 8.45 -28.73
CA GLY A 300 25.97 9.59 -28.83
C GLY A 300 25.31 10.88 -29.31
N PHE A 301 26.08 11.96 -29.34
CA PHE A 301 25.58 13.29 -29.69
C PHE A 301 25.73 13.57 -31.20
N THR A 302 25.04 14.60 -31.67
CA THR A 302 25.14 15.09 -33.07
C THR A 302 25.65 16.53 -33.12
N GLY A 303 25.97 17.02 -34.33
CA GLY A 303 26.49 18.37 -34.54
C GLY A 303 27.90 18.56 -33.96
N SER A 304 28.14 19.74 -33.38
CA SER A 304 29.44 20.12 -32.78
C SER A 304 29.86 19.25 -31.59
N ASP A 305 28.92 18.51 -30.98
CA ASP A 305 29.17 17.70 -29.79
C ASP A 305 29.32 16.20 -30.10
N SER A 306 29.35 15.80 -31.38
CA SER A 306 29.44 14.38 -31.81
C SER A 306 30.64 13.59 -31.25
N PHE A 307 31.73 14.27 -30.92
CA PHE A 307 32.91 13.65 -30.29
C PHE A 307 32.80 13.51 -28.76
N ARG A 308 31.81 14.15 -28.11
CA ARG A 308 31.66 14.12 -26.65
C ARG A 308 31.09 12.78 -26.18
N LYS A 309 31.38 12.47 -24.92
CA LYS A 309 30.90 11.30 -24.19
C LYS A 309 30.35 11.76 -22.85
N VAL A 310 29.48 10.96 -22.26
CA VAL A 310 29.01 11.17 -20.89
C VAL A 310 29.89 10.37 -19.96
N ARG A 311 30.24 10.94 -18.81
CA ARG A 311 30.95 10.24 -17.74
C ARG A 311 30.13 10.32 -16.46
N MET A 312 29.93 9.18 -15.80
CA MET A 312 29.35 9.14 -14.44
C MET A 312 30.48 9.15 -13.41
N HIS A 313 30.21 9.62 -12.19
CA HIS A 313 31.15 9.61 -11.08
C HIS A 313 30.41 9.23 -9.80
N VAL A 314 30.35 7.94 -9.49
CA VAL A 314 29.55 7.41 -8.37
C VAL A 314 30.46 6.70 -7.38
N HIS A 315 30.48 7.18 -6.13
CA HIS A 315 31.30 6.67 -5.03
C HIS A 315 30.46 6.42 -3.77
N ASN A 316 29.24 5.94 -3.95
CA ASN A 316 28.34 5.57 -2.86
C ASN A 316 28.96 4.46 -1.99
N ILE A 317 28.76 4.52 -0.67
CA ILE A 317 29.35 3.55 0.25
C ILE A 317 28.25 2.65 0.83
N ASN A 318 28.45 1.35 0.68
CA ASN A 318 27.67 0.34 1.37
C ASN A 318 28.30 0.10 2.76
N LYS A 319 27.58 0.40 3.84
CA LYS A 319 28.06 0.22 5.23
C LYS A 319 26.98 -0.30 6.18
N ILE A 320 27.23 -1.43 6.82
CA ILE A 320 26.39 -1.97 7.90
C ILE A 320 26.18 -0.92 9.01
N THR A 321 24.93 -0.67 9.36
CA THR A 321 24.42 0.48 10.12
C THR A 321 23.18 0.07 10.91
N ARG A 322 23.16 0.37 12.19
CA ARG A 322 22.06 0.00 13.07
C ARG A 322 20.76 0.74 12.73
N ILE A 323 19.65 0.01 12.62
CA ILE A 323 18.28 0.53 12.46
C ILE A 323 17.42 0.14 13.67
N TYR A 324 16.33 0.87 13.89
CA TYR A 324 15.48 0.72 15.07
C TYR A 324 13.99 0.74 14.74
N ASN A 325 13.34 -0.42 14.85
CA ASN A 325 11.89 -0.49 14.89
C ASN A 325 11.38 -0.10 16.28
N VAL A 326 10.21 0.55 16.36
CA VAL A 326 9.47 0.71 17.62
C VAL A 326 8.27 -0.22 17.60
N ILE A 327 8.18 -1.14 18.55
CA ILE A 327 7.07 -2.10 18.66
C ILE A 327 6.31 -1.84 19.96
N GLY A 328 5.02 -1.55 19.86
CA GLY A 328 4.10 -1.32 20.96
C GLY A 328 2.95 -2.33 20.95
N THR A 329 2.43 -2.71 22.11
CA THR A 329 1.41 -3.76 22.22
C THR A 329 0.26 -3.35 23.12
N ILE A 330 -0.96 -3.70 22.73
CA ILE A 330 -2.13 -3.77 23.61
C ILE A 330 -2.56 -5.24 23.66
N ARG A 331 -2.25 -5.93 24.76
CA ARG A 331 -2.58 -7.34 24.97
C ARG A 331 -4.09 -7.59 24.97
N GLY A 332 -4.52 -8.59 24.20
CA GLY A 332 -5.92 -9.02 24.15
C GLY A 332 -6.43 -9.58 25.49
N SER A 333 -7.69 -9.35 25.80
CA SER A 333 -8.36 -9.83 27.02
C SER A 333 -8.88 -11.26 26.92
N VAL A 334 -9.14 -11.76 25.71
CA VAL A 334 -9.70 -13.12 25.49
C VAL A 334 -8.77 -13.98 24.65
N GLU A 335 -8.25 -13.46 23.55
CA GLU A 335 -7.34 -14.16 22.64
C GLU A 335 -6.01 -13.39 22.53
N PRO A 336 -5.22 -13.30 23.61
CA PRO A 336 -3.95 -12.56 23.61
C PRO A 336 -2.92 -13.14 22.62
N ASP A 337 -3.14 -14.35 22.13
CA ASP A 337 -2.34 -15.08 21.15
C ASP A 337 -2.83 -14.89 19.71
N ARG A 338 -3.71 -13.93 19.45
CA ARG A 338 -4.12 -13.52 18.10
C ARG A 338 -3.75 -12.06 17.87
N TYR A 339 -3.12 -11.75 16.74
CA TYR A 339 -2.51 -10.44 16.49
C TYR A 339 -3.19 -9.68 15.35
N VAL A 340 -3.53 -8.42 15.59
CA VAL A 340 -3.81 -7.44 14.53
C VAL A 340 -2.70 -6.41 14.57
N ILE A 341 -2.01 -6.26 13.45
CA ILE A 341 -0.81 -5.41 13.35
C ILE A 341 -1.19 -4.13 12.61
N LEU A 342 -0.86 -2.97 13.18
CA LEU A 342 -0.91 -1.67 12.51
C LEU A 342 0.53 -1.14 12.41
N GLY A 343 1.10 -1.16 11.21
CA GLY A 343 2.51 -0.84 11.00
C GLY A 343 2.74 0.14 9.86
N GLY A 344 3.72 1.03 10.01
CA GLY A 344 4.19 1.90 8.92
C GLY A 344 5.59 2.42 9.22
N HIS A 345 6.40 2.63 8.18
CA HIS A 345 7.75 3.14 8.34
C HIS A 345 7.81 4.59 8.81
N ARG A 346 8.99 4.95 9.28
CA ARG A 346 9.29 6.24 9.89
C ARG A 346 10.44 6.94 9.20
N ASP A 347 11.44 6.18 8.72
CA ASP A 347 12.55 6.74 7.98
C ASP A 347 12.07 7.38 6.67
N SER A 348 12.74 8.46 6.27
CA SER A 348 12.49 9.14 5.00
C SER A 348 13.78 9.56 4.32
N TRP A 349 13.73 9.83 3.01
CA TRP A 349 14.91 10.36 2.30
C TRP A 349 15.39 11.71 2.81
N VAL A 350 14.47 12.62 3.12
CA VAL A 350 14.78 13.97 3.64
C VAL A 350 13.82 14.27 4.80
N PHE A 351 12.82 15.14 4.64
CA PHE A 351 11.84 15.47 5.68
C PHE A 351 10.62 14.54 5.65
N GLY A 352 10.29 14.02 4.46
CA GLY A 352 9.29 12.98 4.28
C GLY A 352 7.88 13.35 4.72
N ALA A 353 7.43 14.58 4.51
CA ALA A 353 6.15 15.02 5.06
C ALA A 353 4.93 14.28 4.49
N ILE A 354 5.00 13.81 3.24
CA ILE A 354 4.02 12.83 2.74
C ILE A 354 4.54 11.44 3.09
N ASP A 355 5.70 11.07 2.53
CA ASP A 355 6.31 9.75 2.67
C ASP A 355 7.45 9.73 3.70
N PRO A 356 7.30 9.07 4.87
CA PRO A 356 6.09 8.42 5.40
C PRO A 356 5.33 9.26 6.42
N THR A 357 5.80 10.47 6.72
CA THR A 357 5.50 11.12 8.00
C THR A 357 4.02 11.49 8.17
N SER A 358 3.27 11.62 7.06
CA SER A 358 1.81 11.73 7.09
C SER A 358 1.15 10.47 7.69
N GLY A 359 1.64 9.29 7.29
CA GLY A 359 1.26 8.00 7.85
C GLY A 359 1.72 7.79 9.29
N VAL A 360 2.92 8.28 9.65
CA VAL A 360 3.42 8.27 11.04
C VAL A 360 2.52 9.10 11.95
N ALA A 361 2.11 10.30 11.52
CA ALA A 361 1.20 11.15 12.29
C ALA A 361 -0.17 10.49 12.50
N VAL A 362 -0.70 9.83 11.46
CA VAL A 362 -1.92 9.02 11.55
C VAL A 362 -1.76 7.84 12.53
N LEU A 363 -0.63 7.11 12.47
CA LEU A 363 -0.33 6.01 13.38
C LEU A 363 -0.33 6.46 14.85
N GLN A 364 0.29 7.61 15.14
CA GLN A 364 0.32 8.18 16.50
C GLN A 364 -1.07 8.54 17.01
N GLU A 365 -1.91 9.17 16.18
CA GLU A 365 -3.27 9.56 16.60
C GLU A 365 -4.17 8.34 16.83
N ILE A 366 -4.01 7.28 16.03
CA ILE A 366 -4.72 6.02 16.25
C ILE A 366 -4.28 5.38 17.57
N ALA A 367 -2.96 5.27 17.82
CA ALA A 367 -2.43 4.72 19.06
C ALA A 367 -2.89 5.51 20.29
N ARG A 368 -2.90 6.85 20.20
CA ARG A 368 -3.42 7.74 21.25
C ARG A 368 -4.91 7.50 21.53
N SER A 369 -5.73 7.35 20.49
CA SER A 369 -7.16 7.10 20.63
C SER A 369 -7.46 5.75 21.30
N PHE A 370 -6.75 4.68 20.90
CA PHE A 370 -6.84 3.39 21.61
C PHE A 370 -6.36 3.50 23.07
N GLY A 371 -5.29 4.25 23.32
CA GLY A 371 -4.84 4.61 24.66
C GLY A 371 -5.92 5.28 25.50
N LYS A 372 -6.70 6.18 24.90
CA LYS A 372 -7.84 6.83 25.56
C LYS A 372 -8.94 5.83 25.92
N LEU A 373 -9.25 4.87 25.06
CA LEU A 373 -10.18 3.79 25.39
C LEU A 373 -9.68 2.93 26.56
N MET A 374 -8.39 2.58 26.56
CA MET A 374 -7.78 1.83 27.67
C MET A 374 -7.85 2.60 28.99
N SER A 375 -7.68 3.92 28.97
CA SER A 375 -7.82 4.73 30.18
C SER A 375 -9.23 4.71 30.79
N LYS A 376 -10.24 4.30 30.00
CA LYS A 376 -11.63 4.07 30.44
C LYS A 376 -11.94 2.60 30.79
N GLY A 377 -10.94 1.71 30.76
CA GLY A 377 -11.08 0.30 31.10
C GLY A 377 -11.35 -0.65 29.94
N TRP A 378 -11.43 -0.17 28.69
CA TRP A 378 -11.57 -1.06 27.53
C TRP A 378 -10.27 -1.82 27.26
N ARG A 379 -10.40 -3.11 26.91
CA ARG A 379 -9.31 -3.93 26.38
C ARG A 379 -9.82 -4.71 25.17
N PRO A 380 -9.04 -4.78 24.08
CA PRO A 380 -9.46 -5.51 22.89
C PRO A 380 -9.59 -7.00 23.19
N ARG A 381 -10.47 -7.71 22.48
CA ARG A 381 -10.57 -9.16 22.54
C ARG A 381 -9.23 -9.82 22.18
N ARG A 382 -8.58 -9.36 21.11
CA ARG A 382 -7.29 -9.86 20.59
C ARG A 382 -6.16 -8.85 20.83
N THR A 383 -4.92 -9.24 20.59
CA THR A 383 -3.78 -8.34 20.79
C THR A 383 -3.60 -7.40 19.59
N ILE A 384 -3.42 -6.10 19.86
CA ILE A 384 -2.98 -5.12 18.85
C ILE A 384 -1.46 -4.97 18.96
N ILE A 385 -0.76 -5.02 17.82
CA ILE A 385 0.66 -4.67 17.70
C ILE A 385 0.77 -3.40 16.85
N PHE A 386 1.30 -2.34 17.43
CA PHE A 386 1.69 -1.13 16.72
C PHE A 386 3.17 -1.23 16.35
N ALA A 387 3.51 -0.86 15.12
CA ALA A 387 4.88 -0.89 14.65
C ALA A 387 5.27 0.37 13.86
N SER A 388 6.39 0.97 14.27
CA SER A 388 7.06 2.03 13.52
C SER A 388 8.34 1.45 12.94
N TRP A 389 8.31 1.16 11.64
CA TRP A 389 9.41 0.51 10.92
C TRP A 389 10.52 1.49 10.57
N ASP A 390 11.72 0.96 10.39
CA ASP A 390 12.91 1.70 9.96
C ASP A 390 13.51 1.05 8.70
N ALA A 391 14.31 1.80 7.95
CA ALA A 391 14.91 1.41 6.68
C ALA A 391 13.94 0.79 5.66
N GLU A 392 12.71 1.30 5.58
CA GLU A 392 11.80 0.94 4.50
C GLU A 392 12.34 1.44 3.16
N GLU A 393 12.89 2.65 3.15
CA GLU A 393 13.38 3.33 1.95
C GLU A 393 14.60 2.65 1.34
N PHE A 394 15.21 1.74 2.10
CA PHE A 394 16.36 0.92 1.75
C PHE A 394 15.99 -0.51 1.36
N GLY A 395 14.69 -0.82 1.22
CA GLY A 395 14.22 -2.11 0.73
C GLY A 395 13.31 -2.86 1.68
N LEU A 396 12.49 -2.16 2.48
CA LEU A 396 11.58 -2.75 3.47
C LEU A 396 12.32 -3.49 4.58
N LEU A 397 13.51 -3.00 4.96
CA LEU A 397 14.46 -3.78 5.77
C LEU A 397 13.89 -4.02 7.17
N GLY A 398 13.56 -2.97 7.92
CA GLY A 398 13.12 -3.13 9.31
C GLY A 398 11.86 -3.99 9.47
N SER A 399 10.87 -3.85 8.59
CA SER A 399 9.66 -4.67 8.62
C SER A 399 9.92 -6.13 8.23
N THR A 400 10.79 -6.36 7.25
CA THR A 400 11.14 -7.72 6.78
C THR A 400 11.98 -8.46 7.81
N GLU A 401 13.02 -7.83 8.39
CA GLU A 401 13.87 -8.44 9.42
C GLU A 401 13.05 -8.82 10.67
N TRP A 402 12.09 -7.97 11.05
CA TRP A 402 11.20 -8.28 12.18
C TRP A 402 10.25 -9.44 11.85
N ALA A 403 9.76 -9.51 10.60
CA ALA A 403 8.96 -10.63 10.14
C ALA A 403 9.75 -11.95 10.08
N GLU A 404 11.04 -11.91 9.73
CA GLU A 404 11.94 -13.08 9.78
C GLU A 404 12.18 -13.55 11.21
N GLU A 405 12.50 -12.64 12.13
CA GLU A 405 12.73 -12.96 13.54
C GLU A 405 11.48 -13.60 14.18
N ASN A 406 10.30 -13.09 13.82
CA ASN A 406 9.05 -13.48 14.45
C ASN A 406 8.20 -14.41 13.58
N VAL A 407 8.75 -14.97 12.49
CA VAL A 407 7.99 -15.72 11.49
C VAL A 407 7.13 -16.83 12.11
N LYS A 408 7.67 -17.55 13.10
CA LYS A 408 6.99 -18.67 13.76
C LYS A 408 5.77 -18.25 14.56
N ILE A 409 5.80 -17.07 15.19
CA ILE A 409 4.62 -16.57 15.91
C ILE A 409 3.67 -15.86 14.96
N LEU A 410 4.17 -15.12 13.98
CA LEU A 410 3.34 -14.34 13.06
C LEU A 410 2.52 -15.23 12.13
N GLN A 411 3.13 -16.29 11.59
CA GLN A 411 2.43 -17.19 10.67
C GLN A 411 1.23 -17.89 11.36
N GLU A 412 1.35 -18.21 12.65
CA GLU A 412 0.33 -18.96 13.43
C GLU A 412 -0.69 -18.07 14.16
N ARG A 413 -0.37 -16.79 14.39
CA ARG A 413 -1.15 -15.92 15.30
C ARG A 413 -1.72 -14.66 14.66
N SER A 414 -1.14 -14.20 13.55
CA SER A 414 -1.56 -12.92 12.95
C SER A 414 -2.85 -13.07 12.16
N ILE A 415 -3.85 -12.28 12.51
CA ILE A 415 -5.11 -12.17 11.77
C ILE A 415 -4.91 -11.31 10.55
N ALA A 416 -4.35 -10.11 10.75
CA ALA A 416 -4.18 -9.15 9.68
C ALA A 416 -3.06 -8.15 9.95
N TYR A 417 -2.53 -7.58 8.87
CA TYR A 417 -1.61 -6.45 8.87
C TYR A 417 -2.23 -5.25 8.12
N ILE A 418 -2.38 -4.12 8.81
CA ILE A 418 -2.87 -2.87 8.24
C ILE A 418 -1.69 -1.90 8.11
N ASN A 419 -1.40 -1.48 6.88
CA ASN A 419 -0.26 -0.60 6.59
C ASN A 419 -0.60 0.88 6.83
N SER A 420 0.32 1.61 7.44
CA SER A 420 0.19 3.04 7.79
C SER A 420 1.34 3.91 7.30
N ASP A 421 1.85 3.63 6.10
CA ASP A 421 2.62 4.56 5.25
C ASP A 421 1.75 5.81 4.87
N SER A 422 2.25 6.69 4.02
CA SER A 422 1.64 7.83 3.34
C SER A 422 0.11 7.81 3.36
N SER A 423 -0.48 8.81 4.02
CA SER A 423 -1.93 8.98 4.09
C SER A 423 -2.51 9.87 3.00
N ILE A 424 -1.68 10.70 2.35
CA ILE A 424 -2.14 11.77 1.44
C ILE A 424 -1.22 11.94 0.22
N GLU A 425 -1.48 11.19 -0.86
CA GLU A 425 -0.74 11.31 -2.14
C GLU A 425 -1.46 12.19 -3.17
N GLY A 426 -2.61 12.74 -2.80
CA GLY A 426 -3.48 13.59 -3.61
C GLY A 426 -4.82 13.77 -2.90
N ASN A 427 -5.61 14.74 -3.31
CA ASN A 427 -6.79 15.18 -2.55
C ASN A 427 -8.13 14.84 -3.21
N TYR A 428 -8.15 13.93 -4.20
CA TYR A 428 -9.34 13.64 -4.99
C TYR A 428 -10.28 12.66 -4.29
N THR A 429 -9.81 11.46 -3.93
CA THR A 429 -10.63 10.40 -3.33
C THR A 429 -9.79 9.36 -2.59
N LEU A 430 -10.46 8.45 -1.89
CA LEU A 430 -9.87 7.30 -1.21
C LEU A 430 -9.34 6.27 -2.22
N ARG A 431 -8.20 5.66 -1.87
CA ARG A 431 -7.65 4.47 -2.51
C ARG A 431 -7.43 3.39 -1.47
N VAL A 432 -7.89 2.19 -1.77
CA VAL A 432 -7.69 0.99 -0.96
C VAL A 432 -7.02 -0.09 -1.79
N ASP A 433 -6.00 -0.73 -1.22
CA ASP A 433 -5.40 -1.94 -1.76
C ASP A 433 -5.43 -3.01 -0.64
N CYS A 434 -6.11 -4.14 -0.83
CA CYS A 434 -6.19 -5.21 0.20
C CYS A 434 -6.55 -6.59 -0.40
N THR A 435 -6.41 -7.64 0.42
CA THR A 435 -6.90 -8.99 0.09
C THR A 435 -8.44 -9.01 -0.04
N PRO A 436 -9.02 -9.87 -0.92
CA PRO A 436 -10.47 -10.08 -0.99
C PRO A 436 -11.15 -10.34 0.35
N LEU A 437 -10.45 -10.96 1.31
CA LEU A 437 -11.01 -11.22 2.65
C LEU A 437 -11.49 -9.94 3.36
N LEU A 438 -10.90 -8.78 3.05
CA LEU A 438 -11.17 -7.50 3.70
C LEU A 438 -12.21 -6.62 2.96
N TYR A 439 -12.71 -7.03 1.79
CA TYR A 439 -13.54 -6.16 0.94
C TYR A 439 -14.84 -5.71 1.65
N GLN A 440 -15.65 -6.65 2.16
CA GLN A 440 -16.87 -6.29 2.89
C GLN A 440 -16.60 -5.41 4.11
N LEU A 441 -15.51 -5.66 4.84
CA LEU A 441 -15.18 -4.87 6.02
C LEU A 441 -14.87 -3.42 5.64
N VAL A 442 -14.05 -3.22 4.61
CA VAL A 442 -13.75 -1.88 4.08
C VAL A 442 -15.04 -1.19 3.62
N TYR A 443 -15.88 -1.85 2.83
CA TYR A 443 -17.13 -1.27 2.35
C TYR A 443 -18.11 -0.93 3.50
N LYS A 444 -18.22 -1.79 4.51
CA LYS A 444 -19.02 -1.53 5.72
C LYS A 444 -18.52 -0.28 6.43
N LEU A 445 -17.22 -0.21 6.74
CA LEU A 445 -16.65 0.88 7.53
C LEU A 445 -16.71 2.22 6.81
N THR A 446 -16.44 2.25 5.51
CA THR A 446 -16.49 3.48 4.71
C THR A 446 -17.92 4.05 4.58
N LYS A 447 -18.97 3.23 4.73
CA LYS A 447 -20.36 3.71 4.79
C LYS A 447 -20.69 4.44 6.10
N GLU A 448 -19.91 4.21 7.15
CA GLU A 448 -20.13 4.79 8.49
C GLU A 448 -19.21 5.98 8.79
N ILE A 449 -18.20 6.22 7.96
CA ILE A 449 -17.27 7.34 8.10
C ILE A 449 -17.76 8.51 7.24
N PRO A 450 -17.86 9.74 7.77
CA PRO A 450 -18.20 10.91 6.98
C PRO A 450 -17.15 11.20 5.88
N SER A 451 -17.62 11.59 4.69
CA SER A 451 -16.74 12.03 3.62
C SER A 451 -16.08 13.38 3.98
N PRO A 452 -14.75 13.53 3.80
CA PRO A 452 -14.04 14.80 3.93
C PRO A 452 -13.95 15.56 2.58
N ASP A 453 -14.63 15.06 1.55
CA ASP A 453 -14.58 15.61 0.20
C ASP A 453 -15.56 16.77 0.04
N ASP A 454 -15.09 17.86 -0.55
CA ASP A 454 -15.92 19.05 -0.81
C ASP A 454 -17.10 18.67 -1.73
N GLY A 455 -18.31 19.12 -1.38
CA GLY A 455 -19.55 18.76 -2.08
C GLY A 455 -20.18 17.44 -1.63
N PHE A 456 -19.59 16.75 -0.66
CA PHE A 456 -20.11 15.52 -0.05
C PHE A 456 -20.45 15.72 1.43
N GLU A 457 -20.81 16.93 1.85
CA GLU A 457 -21.20 17.22 3.22
C GLU A 457 -22.44 16.39 3.62
N GLY A 458 -22.36 15.68 4.74
CA GLY A 458 -23.43 14.78 5.19
C GLY A 458 -23.50 13.43 4.45
N LYS A 459 -22.57 13.16 3.54
CA LYS A 459 -22.42 11.87 2.84
C LYS A 459 -21.36 10.99 3.50
N SER A 460 -21.46 9.70 3.28
CA SER A 460 -20.44 8.73 3.68
C SER A 460 -19.22 8.76 2.77
N LEU A 461 -18.07 8.34 3.28
CA LEU A 461 -16.85 8.13 2.52
C LEU A 461 -17.05 7.10 1.40
N TYR A 462 -17.92 6.10 1.62
CA TYR A 462 -18.29 5.13 0.58
C TYR A 462 -18.97 5.80 -0.61
N GLU A 463 -19.90 6.73 -0.38
CA GLU A 463 -20.61 7.43 -1.45
C GLU A 463 -19.65 8.26 -2.31
N SER A 464 -18.78 9.07 -1.70
CA SER A 464 -17.80 9.87 -2.44
C SER A 464 -16.75 9.01 -3.16
N TRP A 465 -16.30 7.93 -2.51
CA TRP A 465 -15.36 6.99 -3.12
C TRP A 465 -15.96 6.23 -4.31
N LEU A 466 -17.19 5.73 -4.18
CA LEU A 466 -17.90 5.04 -5.25
C LEU A 466 -18.08 5.94 -6.48
N GLU A 467 -18.51 7.18 -6.27
CA GLU A 467 -18.74 8.12 -7.36
C GLU A 467 -17.43 8.44 -8.11
N LYS A 468 -16.34 8.63 -7.37
CA LYS A 468 -15.06 9.09 -7.92
C LYS A 468 -14.20 7.97 -8.51
N ASP A 469 -14.21 6.75 -7.94
CA ASP A 469 -13.49 5.60 -8.49
C ASP A 469 -14.28 4.28 -8.39
N PRO A 470 -15.28 4.07 -9.27
CA PRO A 470 -16.00 2.81 -9.33
C PRO A 470 -15.10 1.66 -9.83
N SER A 471 -15.36 0.45 -9.33
CA SER A 471 -14.71 -0.78 -9.78
C SER A 471 -15.05 -1.06 -11.26
N PRO A 472 -14.08 -1.50 -12.08
CA PRO A 472 -14.33 -1.96 -13.45
C PRO A 472 -15.22 -3.20 -13.50
N GLU A 473 -15.05 -4.11 -12.54
CA GLU A 473 -15.72 -5.40 -12.50
C GLU A 473 -17.17 -5.25 -12.01
N ASN A 474 -17.42 -4.32 -11.08
CA ASN A 474 -18.75 -3.98 -10.60
C ASN A 474 -18.87 -2.48 -10.30
N LYS A 475 -19.56 -1.76 -11.19
CA LYS A 475 -19.72 -0.30 -11.10
C LYS A 475 -20.49 0.19 -9.87
N ASN A 476 -21.18 -0.71 -9.16
CA ASN A 476 -21.92 -0.39 -7.93
C ASN A 476 -21.05 -0.48 -6.67
N LEU A 477 -19.79 -0.89 -6.81
CA LEU A 477 -18.81 -0.96 -5.73
C LEU A 477 -17.62 -0.05 -6.03
N PRO A 478 -17.03 0.60 -5.00
CA PRO A 478 -15.77 1.30 -5.17
C PRO A 478 -14.64 0.33 -5.51
N ARG A 479 -13.65 0.83 -6.26
CA ARG A 479 -12.48 0.05 -6.67
C ARG A 479 -11.55 -0.24 -5.50
N ILE A 480 -11.30 -1.52 -5.24
CA ILE A 480 -10.18 -1.99 -4.42
C ILE A 480 -9.13 -2.62 -5.33
N ASN A 481 -7.85 -2.27 -5.17
CA ASN A 481 -6.77 -2.86 -5.97
C ASN A 481 -6.10 -4.04 -5.25
N LYS A 482 -5.37 -4.84 -6.02
CA LYS A 482 -4.52 -5.93 -5.51
C LYS A 482 -3.29 -5.37 -4.78
N LEU A 483 -2.79 -6.13 -3.82
CA LEU A 483 -1.50 -5.88 -3.18
C LEU A 483 -0.36 -6.47 -4.01
N GLY A 484 0.61 -5.63 -4.36
CA GLY A 484 1.90 -6.04 -4.92
C GLY A 484 2.99 -5.91 -3.86
N SER A 485 3.84 -4.90 -4.01
CA SER A 485 4.85 -4.48 -3.04
C SER A 485 4.82 -2.96 -2.87
N GLY A 486 5.93 -2.37 -2.44
CA GLY A 486 6.13 -0.93 -2.34
C GLY A 486 5.71 -0.34 -1.00
N SER A 487 5.59 -1.17 0.04
CA SER A 487 5.61 -0.76 1.44
C SER A 487 5.71 -2.00 2.35
N ASP A 488 5.79 -1.79 3.66
CA ASP A 488 6.11 -2.80 4.69
C ASP A 488 5.18 -4.02 4.74
N PHE A 489 4.00 -3.98 4.12
CA PHE A 489 3.10 -5.14 4.05
C PHE A 489 3.68 -6.31 3.21
N GLU A 490 4.73 -6.09 2.41
CA GLU A 490 5.29 -7.09 1.48
C GLU A 490 5.61 -8.42 2.19
N ALA A 491 6.40 -8.41 3.26
CA ALA A 491 6.79 -9.62 3.97
C ALA A 491 5.57 -10.31 4.62
N TYR A 492 4.66 -9.53 5.20
CA TYR A 492 3.45 -10.06 5.85
C TYR A 492 2.54 -10.77 4.85
N PHE A 493 2.30 -10.16 3.69
CA PHE A 493 1.38 -10.70 2.69
C PHE A 493 2.03 -11.73 1.77
N GLN A 494 3.09 -11.34 1.06
CA GLN A 494 3.67 -12.14 -0.04
C GLN A 494 4.48 -13.33 0.45
N ARG A 495 5.08 -13.23 1.65
CA ARG A 495 5.96 -14.25 2.21
C ARG A 495 5.26 -15.07 3.31
N LEU A 496 4.55 -14.40 4.22
CA LEU A 496 3.91 -15.04 5.38
C LEU A 496 2.44 -15.38 5.18
N GLY A 497 1.76 -14.84 4.15
CA GLY A 497 0.34 -15.12 3.89
C GLY A 497 -0.62 -14.49 4.90
N ILE A 498 -0.25 -13.36 5.50
CA ILE A 498 -1.09 -12.60 6.44
C ILE A 498 -2.00 -11.67 5.67
N ALA A 499 -3.31 -11.80 5.86
CA ALA A 499 -4.32 -10.92 5.26
C ALA A 499 -3.95 -9.46 5.50
N SER A 500 -3.78 -8.69 4.43
CA SER A 500 -3.20 -7.35 4.53
C SER A 500 -4.05 -6.30 3.82
N GLY A 501 -3.93 -5.04 4.23
CA GLY A 501 -4.58 -3.91 3.58
C GLY A 501 -3.91 -2.57 3.84
N ARG A 502 -4.07 -1.64 2.90
CA ARG A 502 -3.66 -0.22 3.03
C ARG A 502 -4.76 0.69 2.49
N ALA A 503 -4.87 1.87 3.07
CA ALA A 503 -5.81 2.91 2.65
C ALA A 503 -5.16 4.29 2.72
N ARG A 504 -5.40 5.14 1.71
CA ARG A 504 -4.84 6.51 1.61
C ARG A 504 -5.69 7.38 0.70
N TYR A 505 -5.55 8.70 0.78
CA TYR A 505 -6.10 9.61 -0.22
C TYR A 505 -5.16 9.75 -1.42
N THR A 506 -5.72 9.87 -2.63
CA THR A 506 -4.96 9.91 -3.88
C THR A 506 -5.56 10.89 -4.90
N LYS A 507 -4.87 11.03 -6.03
CA LYS A 507 -5.20 11.88 -7.17
C LYS A 507 -6.26 11.28 -8.11
N ASN A 508 -6.77 12.09 -9.04
CA ASN A 508 -7.71 11.60 -10.04
C ASN A 508 -6.95 10.97 -11.22
N LYS A 509 -6.83 9.64 -11.28
CA LYS A 509 -6.12 8.95 -12.37
C LYS A 509 -6.65 9.23 -13.79
N LYS A 510 -7.88 9.72 -13.93
CA LYS A 510 -8.48 10.05 -15.24
C LYS A 510 -7.86 11.32 -15.81
N THR A 511 -7.66 12.35 -14.98
CA THR A 511 -7.09 13.65 -15.37
C THR A 511 -5.58 13.72 -15.10
N ASP A 512 -5.14 13.14 -13.99
CA ASP A 512 -3.79 13.32 -13.45
C ASP A 512 -2.88 12.18 -13.91
N LYS A 513 -2.14 12.42 -15.00
CA LYS A 513 -1.29 11.41 -15.66
C LYS A 513 0.10 11.23 -15.06
N TYR A 514 0.52 12.13 -14.17
CA TYR A 514 1.80 12.01 -13.47
C TYR A 514 1.87 10.74 -12.59
N SER A 515 3.08 10.25 -12.36
CA SER A 515 3.35 9.10 -11.48
C SER A 515 3.47 9.58 -10.03
N SER A 516 3.06 8.75 -9.07
CA SER A 516 3.08 9.08 -7.64
C SER A 516 2.46 10.47 -7.37
N TYR A 517 3.26 11.40 -6.84
CA TYR A 517 3.03 12.83 -6.72
C TYR A 517 4.33 13.58 -7.07
N PRO A 518 4.29 14.84 -7.57
CA PRO A 518 5.44 15.50 -8.20
C PRO A 518 6.75 15.55 -7.39
N VAL A 519 6.68 15.86 -6.10
CA VAL A 519 7.87 16.10 -5.26
C VAL A 519 8.35 14.85 -4.50
N TYR A 520 7.86 13.67 -4.88
CA TYR A 520 8.21 12.38 -4.29
C TYR A 520 9.73 12.14 -4.22
N HIS A 521 10.22 11.72 -3.04
CA HIS A 521 11.61 11.49 -2.65
C HIS A 521 12.57 12.67 -2.91
N THR A 522 12.07 13.90 -2.81
CA THR A 522 12.88 15.12 -2.95
C THR A 522 12.95 15.88 -1.63
N ILE A 523 13.81 16.90 -1.60
CA ILE A 523 13.90 17.86 -0.50
C ILE A 523 12.62 18.68 -0.28
N TYR A 524 11.70 18.69 -1.25
CA TYR A 524 10.47 19.51 -1.21
C TYR A 524 9.28 18.80 -0.56
N GLU A 525 9.46 17.60 -0.02
CA GLU A 525 8.46 16.91 0.83
C GLU A 525 8.41 17.52 2.24
N THR A 526 7.96 18.77 2.33
CA THR A 526 7.93 19.55 3.57
C THR A 526 6.55 19.59 4.23
N PHE A 527 6.48 19.96 5.50
CA PHE A 527 5.21 20.19 6.19
C PHE A 527 4.34 21.22 5.44
N GLU A 528 4.96 22.31 4.99
CA GLU A 528 4.31 23.41 4.29
C GLU A 528 3.67 22.95 2.97
N LEU A 529 4.28 21.98 2.27
CA LEU A 529 3.67 21.37 1.09
C LEU A 529 2.31 20.74 1.44
N VAL A 530 2.27 19.91 2.49
CA VAL A 530 1.07 19.18 2.90
C VAL A 530 0.00 20.15 3.39
N GLU A 531 0.37 21.07 4.29
CA GLU A 531 -0.55 22.04 4.87
C GLU A 531 -1.12 23.01 3.83
N LYS A 532 -0.33 23.46 2.84
CA LYS A 532 -0.82 24.47 1.88
C LYS A 532 -1.56 23.86 0.70
N PHE A 533 -1.09 22.72 0.17
CA PHE A 533 -1.53 22.26 -1.14
C PHE A 533 -2.30 20.94 -1.13
N TYR A 534 -2.06 20.06 -0.15
CA TYR A 534 -2.67 18.72 -0.13
C TYR A 534 -3.91 18.66 0.77
N ASP A 535 -3.78 19.04 2.04
CA ASP A 535 -4.87 18.93 3.01
C ASP A 535 -4.79 20.00 4.11
N PRO A 536 -5.11 21.28 3.80
CA PRO A 536 -5.03 22.38 4.77
C PRO A 536 -5.86 22.22 6.03
N THR A 537 -6.97 21.49 5.92
CA THR A 537 -7.88 21.22 7.05
C THR A 537 -7.54 19.93 7.80
N PHE A 538 -6.61 19.12 7.28
CA PHE A 538 -6.26 17.80 7.78
C PHE A 538 -7.46 16.82 7.86
N LYS A 539 -8.59 17.12 7.20
CA LYS A 539 -9.81 16.30 7.22
C LYS A 539 -9.64 15.02 6.43
N LYS A 540 -8.89 15.04 5.32
CA LYS A 540 -8.64 13.86 4.49
C LYS A 540 -7.71 12.89 5.22
N GLN A 541 -6.68 13.40 5.87
CA GLN A 541 -5.81 12.61 6.75
C GLN A 541 -6.56 12.06 7.98
N LEU A 542 -7.43 12.85 8.61
CA LEU A 542 -8.31 12.37 9.69
C LEU A 542 -9.22 11.22 9.22
N CYS A 543 -9.81 11.35 8.04
CA CYS A 543 -10.65 10.31 7.46
C CYS A 543 -9.87 9.00 7.24
N VAL A 544 -8.62 9.08 6.75
CA VAL A 544 -7.73 7.91 6.64
C VAL A 544 -7.41 7.31 8.01
N ALA A 545 -7.14 8.15 9.03
CA ALA A 545 -6.92 7.68 10.40
C ALA A 545 -8.12 6.92 10.94
N GLN A 546 -9.33 7.44 10.71
CA GLN A 546 -10.57 6.80 11.13
C GLN A 546 -10.77 5.45 10.43
N LEU A 547 -10.52 5.36 9.11
CA LEU A 547 -10.64 4.10 8.39
C LEU A 547 -9.61 3.06 8.85
N ARG A 548 -8.33 3.44 8.96
CA ARG A 548 -7.26 2.54 9.44
C ARG A 548 -7.55 2.08 10.88
N GLY A 549 -7.95 2.98 11.77
CA GLY A 549 -8.30 2.66 13.15
C GLY A 549 -9.54 1.78 13.27
N ALA A 550 -10.58 2.03 12.46
CA ALA A 550 -11.79 1.22 12.43
C ALA A 550 -11.51 -0.20 11.92
N LEU A 551 -10.66 -0.35 10.90
CA LEU A 551 -10.22 -1.68 10.42
C LEU A 551 -9.56 -2.47 11.54
N VAL A 552 -8.59 -1.86 12.23
CA VAL A 552 -7.89 -2.49 13.37
C VAL A 552 -8.89 -2.86 14.47
N TYR A 553 -9.80 -1.95 14.83
CA TYR A 553 -10.82 -2.19 15.84
C TYR A 553 -11.73 -3.37 15.51
N GLU A 554 -12.29 -3.42 14.30
CA GLU A 554 -13.21 -4.51 13.93
C GLU A 554 -12.49 -5.86 13.88
N LEU A 555 -11.24 -5.90 13.39
CA LEU A 555 -10.44 -7.13 13.32
C LEU A 555 -10.06 -7.63 14.72
N VAL A 556 -9.77 -6.71 15.65
CA VAL A 556 -9.29 -7.06 16.98
C VAL A 556 -10.41 -7.35 17.98
N ASP A 557 -11.61 -6.77 17.81
CA ASP A 557 -12.66 -6.83 18.84
C ASP A 557 -13.90 -7.64 18.43
N SER A 558 -14.11 -7.91 17.13
CA SER A 558 -15.23 -8.76 16.69
C SER A 558 -15.07 -10.21 17.15
N LYS A 559 -16.14 -10.81 17.69
CA LYS A 559 -16.15 -12.24 18.11
C LYS A 559 -15.75 -13.17 16.96
N ILE A 560 -16.42 -13.04 15.82
CA ILE A 560 -16.05 -13.67 14.55
C ILE A 560 -15.13 -12.70 13.80
N ILE A 561 -14.03 -13.18 13.24
CA ILE A 561 -13.15 -12.38 12.38
C ILE A 561 -13.96 -11.90 11.16
N PRO A 562 -14.02 -10.59 10.88
CA PRO A 562 -14.90 -10.02 9.86
C PRO A 562 -14.34 -10.19 8.42
N PHE A 563 -13.96 -11.41 8.06
CA PHE A 563 -13.55 -11.77 6.71
C PHE A 563 -14.70 -12.37 5.91
N ASN A 564 -14.72 -12.11 4.60
CA ASN A 564 -15.63 -12.77 3.68
C ASN A 564 -14.87 -13.59 2.63
N ILE A 565 -14.95 -14.91 2.76
CA ILE A 565 -14.31 -15.87 1.86
C ILE A 565 -14.97 -15.95 0.47
N GLN A 566 -16.26 -15.62 0.33
CA GLN A 566 -16.94 -15.66 -0.96
C GLN A 566 -16.41 -14.57 -1.91
N ASP A 567 -16.01 -13.42 -1.39
CA ASP A 567 -15.34 -12.38 -2.18
C ASP A 567 -14.04 -12.91 -2.80
N TYR A 568 -13.31 -13.77 -2.08
CA TYR A 568 -12.12 -14.44 -2.62
C TYR A 568 -12.48 -15.42 -3.74
N ALA A 569 -13.57 -16.18 -3.58
CA ALA A 569 -14.05 -17.07 -4.65
C ALA A 569 -14.38 -16.29 -5.94
N GLU A 570 -15.04 -15.14 -5.83
CA GLU A 570 -15.31 -14.26 -6.98
C GLU A 570 -14.04 -13.66 -7.57
N ALA A 571 -13.09 -13.24 -6.73
CA ALA A 571 -11.78 -12.76 -7.20
C ALA A 571 -11.02 -13.85 -7.98
N LEU A 572 -11.00 -15.09 -7.49
CA LEU A 572 -10.36 -16.22 -8.17
C LEU A 572 -11.00 -16.54 -9.53
N LYS A 573 -12.33 -16.46 -9.64
CA LYS A 573 -13.04 -16.60 -10.93
C LYS A 573 -12.56 -15.55 -11.94
N ASN A 574 -12.47 -14.29 -11.51
CA ASN A 574 -12.02 -13.19 -12.35
C ASN A 574 -10.56 -13.35 -12.78
N TYR A 575 -9.67 -13.77 -11.87
CA TYR A 575 -8.26 -13.99 -12.18
C TYR A 575 -8.06 -15.19 -13.12
N ALA A 576 -8.78 -16.29 -12.90
CA ALA A 576 -8.70 -17.47 -13.76
C ALA A 576 -9.19 -17.16 -15.18
N ALA A 577 -10.28 -16.40 -15.30
CA ALA A 577 -10.76 -15.91 -16.59
C ALA A 577 -9.74 -14.97 -17.26
N SER A 578 -9.11 -14.07 -16.50
CA SER A 578 -8.13 -13.12 -17.03
C SER A 578 -6.88 -13.82 -17.57
N ILE A 579 -6.29 -14.75 -16.80
CA ILE A 579 -5.08 -15.47 -17.24
C ILE A 579 -5.37 -16.43 -18.41
N TYR A 580 -6.55 -17.05 -18.43
CA TYR A 580 -6.99 -17.86 -19.57
C TYR A 580 -7.16 -16.99 -20.83
N ASN A 581 -7.81 -15.83 -20.71
CA ASN A 581 -7.97 -14.91 -21.84
C ASN A 581 -6.63 -14.37 -22.36
N LEU A 582 -5.65 -14.10 -21.48
CA LEU A 582 -4.30 -13.75 -21.88
C LEU A 582 -3.64 -14.87 -22.71
N SER A 583 -3.93 -16.12 -22.38
CA SER A 583 -3.36 -17.30 -23.04
C SER A 583 -3.99 -17.58 -24.42
N LYS A 584 -5.19 -17.07 -24.70
CA LYS A 584 -5.91 -17.31 -25.98
C LYS A 584 -5.17 -16.81 -27.22
N LYS A 585 -4.25 -15.84 -27.08
CA LYS A 585 -3.38 -15.42 -28.20
C LYS A 585 -2.49 -16.55 -28.73
N HIS A 586 -2.37 -17.65 -27.99
CA HIS A 586 -1.56 -18.83 -28.31
C HIS A 586 -2.41 -20.12 -28.37
N ASP A 587 -3.69 -20.04 -28.75
CA ASP A 587 -4.63 -21.18 -28.71
C ASP A 587 -4.13 -22.43 -29.44
N GLN A 588 -3.48 -22.26 -30.60
CA GLN A 588 -2.91 -23.38 -31.34
C GLN A 588 -1.77 -24.05 -30.56
N GLN A 589 -0.85 -23.27 -30.00
CA GLN A 589 0.26 -23.80 -29.20
C GLN A 589 -0.23 -24.47 -27.90
N LEU A 590 -1.31 -23.97 -27.28
CA LEU A 590 -1.93 -24.65 -26.14
C LEU A 590 -2.36 -26.08 -26.51
N LYS A 591 -2.97 -26.27 -27.69
CA LYS A 591 -3.37 -27.59 -28.19
C LYS A 591 -2.15 -28.45 -28.53
N ASP A 592 -1.20 -27.90 -29.28
CA ASP A 592 -0.01 -28.62 -29.74
C ASP A 592 0.85 -29.14 -28.58
N HIS A 593 0.91 -28.39 -27.47
CA HIS A 593 1.68 -28.75 -26.28
C HIS A 593 0.84 -29.41 -25.16
N GLY A 594 -0.44 -29.66 -25.39
CA GLY A 594 -1.34 -30.30 -24.42
C GLY A 594 -1.49 -29.52 -23.11
N VAL A 595 -1.63 -28.20 -23.21
CA VAL A 595 -1.83 -27.28 -22.08
C VAL A 595 -3.33 -27.07 -21.88
N SER A 596 -3.85 -27.43 -20.71
CA SER A 596 -5.25 -27.21 -20.32
C SER A 596 -5.34 -26.41 -19.02
N PHE A 597 -6.37 -25.56 -18.92
CA PHE A 597 -6.73 -24.79 -17.72
C PHE A 597 -7.85 -25.47 -16.91
N ASP A 598 -8.34 -26.64 -17.32
CA ASP A 598 -9.50 -27.29 -16.70
C ASP A 598 -9.29 -27.57 -15.21
N SER A 599 -8.06 -27.96 -14.82
CA SER A 599 -7.70 -28.18 -13.42
C SER A 599 -7.81 -26.91 -12.58
N LEU A 600 -7.40 -25.76 -13.14
CA LEU A 600 -7.51 -24.47 -12.47
C LEU A 600 -8.98 -24.08 -12.28
N PHE A 601 -9.79 -24.17 -13.34
CA PHE A 601 -11.22 -23.87 -13.25
C PHE A 601 -11.96 -24.81 -12.31
N SER A 602 -11.61 -26.10 -12.30
CA SER A 602 -12.17 -27.07 -11.36
C SER A 602 -11.82 -26.71 -9.91
N ALA A 603 -10.57 -26.34 -9.63
CA ALA A 603 -10.15 -25.93 -8.30
C ALA A 603 -10.90 -24.66 -7.84
N VAL A 604 -11.04 -23.67 -8.72
CA VAL A 604 -11.81 -22.43 -8.44
C VAL A 604 -13.28 -22.74 -8.15
N LYS A 605 -13.90 -23.65 -8.91
CA LYS A 605 -15.28 -24.10 -8.65
C LYS A 605 -15.40 -24.72 -7.26
N ASN A 606 -14.53 -25.68 -6.94
CA ASN A 606 -14.54 -26.35 -5.64
C ASN A 606 -14.28 -25.38 -4.48
N PHE A 607 -13.41 -24.39 -4.67
CA PHE A 607 -13.19 -23.32 -3.70
C PHE A 607 -14.46 -22.48 -3.49
N SER A 608 -15.17 -22.11 -4.56
CA SER A 608 -16.43 -21.36 -4.47
C SER A 608 -17.51 -22.12 -3.71
N GLU A 609 -17.61 -23.43 -3.91
CA GLU A 609 -18.55 -24.30 -3.19
C GLU A 609 -18.16 -24.41 -1.70
N ALA A 610 -16.89 -24.70 -1.41
CA ALA A 610 -16.37 -24.79 -0.05
C ALA A 610 -16.54 -23.47 0.73
N ALA A 611 -16.30 -22.33 0.09
CA ALA A 611 -16.51 -21.00 0.66
C ALA A 611 -18.00 -20.76 0.99
N SER A 612 -18.91 -21.14 0.09
CA SER A 612 -20.35 -21.01 0.33
C SER A 612 -20.79 -21.86 1.51
N ASP A 613 -20.36 -23.13 1.56
CA ASP A 613 -20.73 -24.04 2.64
C ASP A 613 -20.11 -23.65 3.98
N PHE A 614 -18.87 -23.15 3.98
CA PHE A 614 -18.25 -22.58 5.18
C PHE A 614 -19.09 -21.43 5.76
N HIS A 615 -19.53 -20.47 4.94
CA HIS A 615 -20.36 -19.35 5.41
C HIS A 615 -21.74 -19.81 5.90
N LYS A 616 -22.34 -20.84 5.29
CA LYS A 616 -23.57 -21.45 5.83
C LYS A 616 -23.31 -21.99 7.24
N ARG A 617 -22.23 -22.75 7.47
CA ARG A 617 -21.89 -23.26 8.82
C ARG A 617 -21.54 -22.13 9.79
N LEU A 618 -20.84 -21.10 9.34
CA LEU A 618 -20.46 -19.95 10.16
C LEU A 618 -21.68 -19.23 10.75
N THR A 619 -22.80 -19.16 10.03
CA THR A 619 -24.04 -18.56 10.55
C THR A 619 -24.74 -19.41 11.61
N GLN A 620 -24.41 -20.70 11.71
CA GLN A 620 -24.99 -21.65 12.67
C GLN A 620 -24.10 -21.88 13.90
N VAL A 621 -22.91 -21.28 13.96
CA VAL A 621 -21.99 -21.49 15.08
C VAL A 621 -22.56 -20.94 16.38
N ASP A 622 -22.53 -21.73 17.45
CA ASP A 622 -22.90 -21.26 18.78
C ASP A 622 -21.82 -20.28 19.29
N LEU A 623 -22.17 -18.99 19.32
CA LEU A 623 -21.30 -17.91 19.79
C LEU A 623 -20.96 -17.99 21.30
N ASN A 624 -21.66 -18.84 22.05
CA ASN A 624 -21.39 -19.09 23.46
C ASN A 624 -20.41 -20.25 23.68
N ASN A 625 -20.15 -21.08 22.67
CA ASN A 625 -19.13 -22.11 22.70
C ASN A 625 -17.78 -21.52 22.24
N PRO A 626 -16.81 -21.25 23.15
CA PRO A 626 -15.58 -20.57 22.78
C PRO A 626 -14.70 -21.38 21.85
N ILE A 627 -14.75 -22.72 21.94
CA ILE A 627 -13.93 -23.63 21.12
C ILE A 627 -14.48 -23.68 19.69
N ALA A 628 -15.79 -23.83 19.52
CA ALA A 628 -16.42 -23.81 18.20
C ALA A 628 -16.14 -22.47 17.48
N LEU A 629 -16.30 -21.35 18.19
CA LEU A 629 -15.98 -20.02 17.66
C LEU A 629 -14.49 -19.90 17.28
N ARG A 630 -13.59 -20.42 18.12
CA ARG A 630 -12.15 -20.39 17.86
C ARG A 630 -11.76 -21.22 16.64
N MET A 631 -12.31 -22.42 16.48
CA MET A 631 -12.07 -23.26 15.30
C MET A 631 -12.50 -22.56 14.01
N MET A 632 -13.68 -21.93 13.99
CA MET A 632 -14.14 -21.15 12.84
C MET A 632 -13.25 -19.94 12.55
N ASN A 633 -12.81 -19.22 13.60
CA ASN A 633 -11.87 -18.11 13.46
C ASN A 633 -10.50 -18.56 12.94
N ASP A 634 -10.03 -19.74 13.33
CA ASP A 634 -8.77 -20.27 12.84
C ASP A 634 -8.87 -20.64 11.35
N GLN A 635 -9.99 -21.19 10.89
CA GLN A 635 -10.24 -21.37 9.45
C GLN A 635 -10.24 -20.04 8.68
N LEU A 636 -10.89 -18.99 9.23
CA LEU A 636 -10.88 -17.64 8.64
C LEU A 636 -9.46 -17.04 8.58
N MET A 637 -8.70 -17.14 9.67
CA MET A 637 -7.36 -16.57 9.79
C MET A 637 -6.35 -17.28 8.89
N LEU A 638 -6.38 -18.62 8.87
CA LEU A 638 -5.39 -19.45 8.19
C LEU A 638 -5.69 -19.62 6.69
N LEU A 639 -6.86 -19.20 6.20
CA LEU A 639 -7.18 -19.28 4.78
C LEU A 639 -6.14 -18.58 3.89
N GLU A 640 -5.72 -17.36 4.24
CA GLU A 640 -4.71 -16.64 3.46
C GLU A 640 -3.35 -17.36 3.45
N ARG A 641 -3.02 -18.11 4.52
CA ARG A 641 -1.81 -18.94 4.60
C ARG A 641 -1.85 -20.11 3.62
N ALA A 642 -3.04 -20.61 3.30
CA ALA A 642 -3.19 -21.75 2.39
C ALA A 642 -2.75 -21.41 0.95
N PHE A 643 -2.57 -20.14 0.62
CA PHE A 643 -2.04 -19.69 -0.67
C PHE A 643 -0.53 -19.54 -0.73
N ILE A 644 0.19 -19.86 0.35
CA ILE A 644 1.66 -19.79 0.44
C ILE A 644 2.27 -21.13 0.02
N ASP A 645 3.08 -21.11 -1.04
CA ASP A 645 3.95 -22.22 -1.43
C ASP A 645 5.35 -22.00 -0.81
N PRO A 646 5.83 -22.91 0.05
CA PRO A 646 7.14 -22.76 0.70
C PRO A 646 8.32 -22.75 -0.27
N LEU A 647 8.16 -23.28 -1.49
CA LEU A 647 9.19 -23.27 -2.53
C LEU A 647 9.38 -21.89 -3.17
N GLY A 648 8.41 -20.99 -2.99
CA GLY A 648 8.40 -19.68 -3.64
C GLY A 648 8.16 -19.74 -5.14
N LEU A 649 8.13 -18.56 -5.76
CA LEU A 649 8.05 -18.42 -7.22
C LEU A 649 9.42 -18.66 -7.87
N PRO A 650 9.47 -19.00 -9.17
CA PRO A 650 10.75 -19.22 -9.88
C PRO A 650 11.72 -18.05 -9.73
N GLY A 651 12.92 -18.33 -9.21
CA GLY A 651 13.96 -17.34 -8.96
C GLY A 651 13.65 -16.31 -7.86
N LYS A 652 12.56 -16.50 -7.09
CA LYS A 652 12.02 -15.54 -6.11
C LYS A 652 11.54 -16.26 -4.84
N LEU A 653 12.49 -16.82 -4.08
CA LEU A 653 12.25 -17.66 -2.88
C LEU A 653 11.31 -17.04 -1.83
N PHE A 654 11.31 -15.71 -1.74
CA PHE A 654 10.57 -14.96 -0.72
C PHE A 654 9.19 -14.47 -1.17
N TYR A 655 8.87 -14.61 -2.46
CA TYR A 655 7.49 -14.45 -2.94
C TYR A 655 6.85 -15.83 -3.05
N ARG A 656 5.98 -16.13 -2.08
CA ARG A 656 5.41 -17.45 -1.86
C ARG A 656 3.91 -17.50 -2.14
N HIS A 657 3.26 -16.35 -2.16
CA HIS A 657 1.85 -16.27 -2.43
C HIS A 657 1.56 -16.62 -3.90
N ILE A 658 0.76 -17.67 -4.13
CA ILE A 658 0.51 -18.21 -5.48
C ILE A 658 -0.56 -17.43 -6.24
N ILE A 659 -1.51 -16.81 -5.53
CA ILE A 659 -2.54 -15.97 -6.16
C ILE A 659 -2.01 -14.58 -6.49
N PHE A 660 -1.22 -13.97 -5.62
CA PHE A 660 -0.71 -12.61 -5.78
C PHE A 660 0.80 -12.60 -5.64
N ALA A 661 1.50 -11.85 -6.48
CA ALA A 661 2.87 -11.43 -6.19
C ALA A 661 3.18 -10.12 -6.92
N PRO A 662 4.25 -9.42 -6.54
CA PRO A 662 4.80 -8.35 -7.36
C PRO A 662 5.13 -8.87 -8.77
N SER A 663 4.74 -8.12 -9.80
CA SER A 663 5.08 -8.45 -11.18
C SER A 663 6.60 -8.51 -11.36
N SER A 664 7.09 -9.52 -12.10
CA SER A 664 8.52 -9.63 -12.45
C SER A 664 9.06 -8.44 -13.25
N HIS A 665 8.15 -7.67 -13.86
CA HIS A 665 8.44 -6.50 -14.70
C HIS A 665 8.11 -5.18 -14.00
N ASN A 666 7.37 -5.20 -12.89
CA ASN A 666 7.05 -4.04 -12.08
C ASN A 666 6.72 -4.42 -10.63
N LYS A 667 7.69 -4.26 -9.71
CA LYS A 667 7.50 -4.60 -8.29
C LYS A 667 6.30 -3.88 -7.64
N TYR A 668 5.89 -2.70 -8.11
CA TYR A 668 4.75 -1.96 -7.55
C TYR A 668 3.38 -2.52 -7.95
N ALA A 669 3.29 -3.27 -9.05
CA ALA A 669 2.04 -3.84 -9.51
C ALA A 669 1.84 -5.25 -8.91
N GLY A 670 0.69 -5.48 -8.29
CA GLY A 670 0.26 -6.83 -7.92
C GLY A 670 -0.27 -7.56 -9.14
N GLU A 671 0.38 -8.66 -9.52
CA GLU A 671 -0.04 -9.56 -10.59
C GLU A 671 -0.80 -10.76 -10.01
N SER A 672 -1.86 -11.19 -10.69
CA SER A 672 -2.61 -12.39 -10.29
C SER A 672 -2.10 -13.63 -11.03
N PHE A 673 -1.98 -14.77 -10.34
CA PHE A 673 -1.33 -15.98 -10.86
C PHE A 673 0.06 -15.71 -11.46
N PRO A 674 0.97 -15.06 -10.71
CA PRO A 674 2.27 -14.60 -11.20
C PRO A 674 3.11 -15.72 -11.84
N GLY A 675 3.07 -16.95 -11.31
CA GLY A 675 3.80 -18.08 -11.89
C GLY A 675 3.33 -18.46 -13.30
N ILE A 676 2.02 -18.37 -13.56
CA ILE A 676 1.46 -18.63 -14.91
C ILE A 676 1.75 -17.43 -15.82
N TYR A 677 1.56 -16.21 -15.31
CA TYR A 677 1.81 -14.98 -16.06
C TYR A 677 3.26 -14.91 -16.54
N ASP A 678 4.23 -15.08 -15.63
CA ASP A 678 5.67 -15.05 -15.94
C ASP A 678 6.07 -16.15 -16.94
N ALA A 679 5.44 -17.33 -16.86
CA ALA A 679 5.72 -18.44 -17.78
C ALA A 679 5.22 -18.16 -19.21
N ILE A 680 4.10 -17.46 -19.37
CA ILE A 680 3.49 -17.10 -20.67
C ILE A 680 4.10 -15.80 -21.23
N PHE A 681 4.70 -14.95 -20.40
CA PHE A 681 5.29 -13.69 -20.84
C PHE A 681 6.41 -13.92 -21.86
N ASP A 682 6.30 -13.23 -23.01
CA ASP A 682 7.26 -13.29 -24.14
C ASP A 682 7.55 -14.74 -24.61
N ILE A 683 6.56 -15.64 -24.48
CA ILE A 683 6.75 -17.08 -24.74
C ILE A 683 7.10 -17.38 -26.20
N GLU A 684 6.60 -16.57 -27.13
CA GLU A 684 6.88 -16.66 -28.57
C GLU A 684 8.37 -16.47 -28.91
N ASN A 685 9.14 -15.80 -28.04
CA ASN A 685 10.56 -15.52 -28.24
C ASN A 685 11.48 -16.44 -27.41
N LYS A 686 10.94 -17.49 -26.77
CA LYS A 686 11.74 -18.46 -26.02
C LYS A 686 12.41 -19.46 -26.96
N ALA A 687 13.71 -19.69 -26.75
CA ALA A 687 14.53 -20.56 -27.60
C ALA A 687 14.04 -22.02 -27.66
N ASP A 688 13.57 -22.57 -26.54
CA ASP A 688 12.96 -23.91 -26.46
C ASP A 688 11.48 -23.80 -26.12
N SER A 689 10.63 -23.89 -27.15
CA SER A 689 9.17 -23.81 -27.01
C SER A 689 8.60 -24.95 -26.16
N ARG A 690 9.15 -26.17 -26.27
CA ARG A 690 8.67 -27.33 -25.52
C ARG A 690 8.92 -27.17 -24.03
N LEU A 691 10.10 -26.67 -23.66
CA LEU A 691 10.43 -26.36 -22.27
C LEU A 691 9.56 -25.20 -21.73
N ALA A 692 9.37 -24.15 -22.52
CA ALA A 692 8.57 -23.00 -22.12
C ALA A 692 7.10 -23.39 -21.81
N TRP A 693 6.46 -24.15 -22.70
CA TRP A 693 5.09 -24.63 -22.45
C TRP A 693 4.99 -25.67 -21.33
N LYS A 694 6.07 -26.42 -21.06
CA LYS A 694 6.14 -27.29 -19.87
C LYS A 694 6.11 -26.49 -18.57
N GLU A 695 6.81 -25.35 -18.50
CA GLU A 695 6.74 -24.45 -17.33
C GLU A 695 5.34 -23.83 -17.16
N VAL A 696 4.65 -23.48 -18.26
CA VAL A 696 3.25 -23.03 -18.19
C VAL A 696 2.36 -24.10 -17.56
N ARG A 697 2.44 -25.35 -18.04
CA ARG A 697 1.67 -26.49 -17.49
C ARG A 697 1.95 -26.71 -16.00
N LYS A 698 3.22 -26.65 -15.61
CA LYS A 698 3.65 -26.78 -14.22
C LYS A 698 2.99 -25.71 -13.34
N HIS A 699 3.03 -24.44 -13.75
CA HIS A 699 2.44 -23.38 -12.94
C HIS A 699 0.91 -23.37 -12.92
N ILE A 700 0.24 -23.82 -13.98
CA ILE A 700 -1.21 -24.10 -13.94
C ILE A 700 -1.50 -25.19 -12.89
N SER A 701 -0.71 -26.26 -12.87
CA SER A 701 -0.86 -27.35 -11.90
C SER A 701 -0.64 -26.88 -10.46
N ILE A 702 0.39 -26.06 -10.21
CA ILE A 702 0.66 -25.49 -8.88
C ILE A 702 -0.51 -24.61 -8.44
N ALA A 703 -0.97 -23.69 -9.29
CA ALA A 703 -2.10 -22.81 -8.96
C ALA A 703 -3.39 -23.60 -8.67
N ALA A 704 -3.69 -24.62 -9.48
CA ALA A 704 -4.83 -25.50 -9.26
C ALA A 704 -4.73 -26.26 -7.93
N PHE A 705 -3.56 -26.85 -7.65
CA PHE A 705 -3.30 -27.55 -6.38
C PHE A 705 -3.47 -26.62 -5.19
N THR A 706 -2.86 -25.43 -5.21
CA THR A 706 -2.92 -24.48 -4.10
C THR A 706 -4.35 -24.03 -3.81
N ILE A 707 -5.14 -23.70 -4.85
CA ILE A 707 -6.56 -23.34 -4.67
C ILE A 707 -7.37 -24.53 -4.12
N GLN A 708 -7.11 -25.74 -4.60
CA GLN A 708 -7.80 -26.94 -4.13
C GLN A 708 -7.45 -27.26 -2.67
N ALA A 709 -6.19 -27.07 -2.27
CA ALA A 709 -5.73 -27.21 -0.90
C ALA A 709 -6.37 -26.16 0.01
N ALA A 710 -6.42 -24.89 -0.43
CA ALA A 710 -7.11 -23.82 0.27
C ALA A 710 -8.62 -24.09 0.42
N ALA A 711 -9.27 -24.67 -0.58
CA ALA A 711 -10.66 -25.12 -0.44
C ALA A 711 -10.80 -26.23 0.63
N GLY A 712 -9.79 -27.09 0.75
CA GLY A 712 -9.73 -28.15 1.76
C GLY A 712 -9.71 -27.62 3.20
N THR A 713 -9.06 -26.48 3.46
CA THR A 713 -9.00 -25.89 4.81
C THR A 713 -10.35 -25.34 5.29
N LEU A 714 -11.29 -25.13 4.36
CA LEU A 714 -12.65 -24.65 4.60
C LEU A 714 -13.67 -25.78 4.79
N LYS A 715 -13.26 -27.04 4.63
CA LYS A 715 -14.15 -28.18 4.89
C LYS A 715 -14.43 -28.29 6.39
N GLU A 716 -15.48 -29.03 6.72
CA GLU A 716 -15.81 -29.33 8.11
C GLU A 716 -14.66 -30.13 8.73
N VAL A 717 -14.24 -29.71 9.92
CA VAL A 717 -13.19 -30.36 10.70
C VAL A 717 -13.90 -31.16 11.79
N LEU A 718 -13.59 -32.47 11.87
CA LEU A 718 -14.11 -33.37 12.90
C LEU A 718 -13.59 -33.04 14.29
#